data_AF-A0AAI8RCS5-F1
#
_entry.id   AF-A0AAI8RCS5-F1
#
_cell.length_a   1.000
_cell.length_b   1.000
_cell.length_c   1.000
_cell.angle_alpha   90.00
_cell.angle_beta   90.00
_cell.angle_gamma   90.00
#
_symmetry.space_group_name_H-M   'P 1'
#
loop_
_entity.id
_entity.type
_entity.pdbx_description
1 polymer ?
#
loop_
_entity_poly.entity_id
_entity_poly.type
_entity_poly.pdbx_seq_one_letter_code
_entity_poly.pdbx_strand_id
1 'polypeptide(L)'
;MLLLNTTLVNAQDLTSNSDQTQMKNGLIGHYFDDNKFTNPILVGPTQNETLSFRKQDTNNLISKSQKFSSFRWFGEIRSLEDQDYHSFKLKNVDNYKIEVDGKPINLKDSINLKKNQQYKLKIEAISNTPLSLNDIERIKLIGLDVHEKEHIFNNQELFIPELSSPDWQSIIANASSNPQFRLENNNPLIDSDGDNIYDDWEINGYTIQNRIIVPWKDEYESLGYKKFVSNPFDAHTAGDPYTDYEKAAKDMPLANSEEVFNPLVAAFPSINVNLENVILSNNQDLTNSIGSNHSTNWTYSNTTGVDVTTGWQGVGPNFGVTGHYTHSNTVANEWGGSNDDSTHINSAESAYLNANVRYNNVGTGAIYEVKPTVSFVLNNNTLGTIKAKDNTTALAILPNESYPKKGQNGIAINTMDDFNSRPIPLNKDQLSTFISNKSPILLETNQVEGKYMIKDSKGNIKIGGSWNGVEQQVKNKTSSIIIDDGESVVERRIASKNYSDPEDKTPELTLKDALKIGFNDISEKEGKLFYKNKSIEEYHSLAYLDEYTADKVRKQLSDDEGIYREVKDLYDIKIEPKMAITLKQPKFYDKSESKRSPLGNLNSVVTHRMVDDLGNVGGVYQAQTTNSPMNTVRLDFSADILKKLNPNSKYYITLSVKADSKFPTSAVTVRTLGNYGTMNGPNQKYNVSSDGYRRISVLYDPGVWGDGENTIMKTLELAFFSVPAISDTQAVYFKDISVTEVGAWKK
;
A
#
# COMPACT_ATOMS: atom_id res chain seq x y z
N MET A 1 38.91 29.67 -7.81
CA MET A 1 38.54 30.05 -9.19
C MET A 1 38.15 28.77 -9.90
N LEU A 2 36.88 28.39 -9.82
CA LEU A 2 36.26 27.26 -10.53
C LEU A 2 34.79 27.63 -10.68
N LEU A 3 34.39 27.87 -11.93
CA LEU A 3 33.07 28.34 -12.33
C LEU A 3 32.06 27.19 -12.29
N LEU A 4 31.01 27.35 -11.51
CA LEU A 4 29.80 26.54 -11.54
C LEU A 4 28.90 27.04 -12.67
N ASN A 5 28.66 26.21 -13.68
CA ASN A 5 27.63 26.43 -14.69
C ASN A 5 26.26 26.08 -14.09
N THR A 6 25.48 27.10 -13.78
CA THR A 6 24.04 27.00 -13.51
C THR A 6 23.26 27.23 -14.80
N THR A 7 22.60 26.20 -15.34
CA THR A 7 21.56 26.36 -16.36
C THR A 7 20.20 26.42 -15.70
N LEU A 8 19.67 27.64 -15.57
CA LEU A 8 18.25 27.93 -15.36
C LEU A 8 17.51 27.63 -16.67
N VAL A 9 16.54 26.73 -16.65
CA VAL A 9 15.61 26.54 -17.76
C VAL A 9 14.39 27.44 -17.53
N ASN A 10 14.31 28.54 -18.28
CA ASN A 10 13.14 29.41 -18.34
C ASN A 10 12.02 28.74 -19.14
N ALA A 11 10.80 28.75 -18.60
CA ALA A 11 9.61 28.14 -19.18
C ALA A 11 8.95 28.97 -20.32
N GLN A 12 9.73 29.55 -21.23
CA GLN A 12 9.20 30.36 -22.35
C GLN A 12 9.72 30.02 -23.76
N ASP A 13 10.58 29.00 -23.93
CA ASP A 13 11.05 28.55 -25.26
C ASP A 13 10.51 27.16 -25.65
N LEU A 14 9.18 27.02 -25.72
CA LEU A 14 8.49 25.82 -26.25
C LEU A 14 7.74 26.09 -27.56
N THR A 15 8.26 26.96 -28.43
CA THR A 15 7.74 27.09 -29.79
C THR A 15 8.88 27.21 -30.80
N SER A 16 9.50 26.09 -31.11
CA SER A 16 10.00 25.71 -32.45
C SER A 16 10.97 24.54 -32.35
N ASN A 17 10.43 23.32 -32.38
CA ASN A 17 11.08 22.19 -33.02
C ASN A 17 9.99 21.19 -33.39
N SER A 18 10.03 20.75 -34.65
CA SER A 18 9.05 19.91 -35.31
C SER A 18 8.55 18.73 -34.45
N ASP A 19 7.25 18.71 -34.17
CA ASP A 19 6.51 17.58 -33.63
C ASP A 19 6.66 16.35 -34.53
N GLN A 20 7.58 15.45 -34.18
CA GLN A 20 7.44 14.03 -34.47
C GLN A 20 7.20 13.32 -33.14
N THR A 21 5.98 13.43 -32.63
CA THR A 21 5.48 12.60 -31.53
C THR A 21 5.33 11.16 -32.04
N GLN A 22 6.09 10.22 -31.48
CA GLN A 22 6.08 8.81 -31.91
C GLN A 22 4.93 8.07 -31.22
N MET A 23 3.92 7.65 -31.99
CA MET A 23 2.80 6.87 -31.46
C MET A 23 3.24 5.48 -30.95
N LYS A 24 2.43 4.83 -30.09
CA LYS A 24 2.57 3.41 -29.76
C LYS A 24 2.23 2.61 -31.01
N ASN A 25 3.25 2.35 -31.81
CA ASN A 25 3.11 1.70 -33.10
C ASN A 25 2.71 0.23 -32.96
N GLY A 26 2.00 -0.30 -33.96
CA GLY A 26 1.55 -1.69 -34.03
C GLY A 26 0.07 -1.84 -33.68
N LEU A 27 -0.36 -3.09 -33.50
CA LEU A 27 -1.70 -3.48 -33.05
C LEU A 27 -1.56 -4.34 -31.80
N ILE A 28 -2.63 -4.57 -31.03
CA ILE A 28 -2.67 -5.64 -30.03
C ILE A 28 -3.09 -6.92 -30.72
N GLY A 29 -2.24 -7.94 -30.65
CA GLY A 29 -2.45 -9.26 -31.25
C GLY A 29 -2.78 -10.32 -30.20
N HIS A 30 -3.77 -11.15 -30.48
CA HIS A 30 -4.13 -12.36 -29.75
C HIS A 30 -3.82 -13.55 -30.64
N TYR A 31 -3.06 -14.52 -30.12
CA TYR A 31 -2.54 -15.65 -30.91
C TYR A 31 -2.98 -16.97 -30.29
N PHE A 32 -3.52 -17.88 -31.12
CA PHE A 32 -4.17 -19.12 -30.68
C PHE A 32 -3.54 -20.33 -31.36
N ASP A 33 -3.50 -21.50 -30.71
CA ASP A 33 -3.05 -22.74 -31.36
C ASP A 33 -4.16 -23.47 -32.14
N ASP A 34 -5.41 -23.10 -31.91
CA ASP A 34 -6.58 -23.63 -32.59
C ASP A 34 -7.11 -22.69 -33.68
N ASN A 35 -7.95 -23.21 -34.57
CA ASN A 35 -8.55 -22.44 -35.66
C ASN A 35 -9.93 -21.84 -35.31
N LYS A 36 -10.33 -21.86 -34.04
CA LYS A 36 -11.65 -21.45 -33.56
C LYS A 36 -11.57 -20.31 -32.54
N PHE A 37 -10.37 -19.78 -32.28
CA PHE A 37 -10.13 -18.72 -31.30
C PHE A 37 -10.54 -19.11 -29.87
N THR A 38 -10.25 -20.36 -29.49
CA THR A 38 -10.71 -20.92 -28.21
C THR A 38 -9.59 -21.11 -27.21
N ASN A 39 -8.34 -21.26 -27.66
CA ASN A 39 -7.17 -21.50 -26.84
C ASN A 39 -6.07 -20.45 -27.10
N PRO A 40 -6.22 -19.23 -26.55
CA PRO A 40 -5.18 -18.21 -26.61
C PRO A 40 -3.90 -18.69 -25.92
N ILE A 41 -2.75 -18.31 -26.49
CA ILE A 41 -1.42 -18.63 -25.97
C ILE A 41 -0.72 -17.39 -25.45
N LEU A 42 -0.93 -16.26 -26.14
CA LEU A 42 -0.35 -14.98 -25.78
C LEU A 42 -1.20 -13.83 -26.30
N VAL A 43 -1.11 -12.70 -25.60
CA VAL A 43 -1.65 -11.41 -26.02
C VAL A 43 -0.53 -10.39 -25.95
N GLY A 44 -0.37 -9.54 -26.96
CA GLY A 44 0.65 -8.49 -26.89
C GLY A 44 0.79 -7.65 -28.15
N PRO A 45 1.62 -6.59 -28.08
CA PRO A 45 1.79 -5.64 -29.18
C PRO A 45 2.53 -6.25 -30.37
N THR A 46 2.12 -5.87 -31.59
CA THR A 46 2.84 -6.20 -32.82
C THR A 46 4.03 -5.25 -33.05
N GLN A 47 5.01 -5.68 -33.85
CA GLN A 47 6.28 -4.98 -34.08
C GLN A 47 6.73 -5.06 -35.55
N ASN A 48 7.66 -4.17 -35.93
CA ASN A 48 8.46 -4.24 -37.16
C ASN A 48 7.68 -4.40 -38.49
N GLU A 49 6.59 -3.65 -38.71
CA GLU A 49 5.75 -3.71 -39.93
C GLU A 49 5.08 -5.07 -40.17
N THR A 50 5.04 -5.90 -39.14
CA THR A 50 4.43 -7.22 -39.17
C THR A 50 3.29 -7.27 -38.17
N LEU A 51 2.34 -8.17 -38.41
CA LEU A 51 1.29 -8.49 -37.45
C LEU A 51 1.76 -9.57 -36.46
N SER A 52 3.00 -9.44 -35.99
CA SER A 52 3.66 -10.38 -35.06
C SER A 52 4.42 -9.64 -33.98
N PHE A 53 4.72 -10.32 -32.88
CA PHE A 53 5.66 -9.90 -31.83
C PHE A 53 7.09 -10.31 -32.19
N ARG A 54 8.11 -9.76 -31.51
CA ARG A 54 9.50 -10.22 -31.68
C ARG A 54 9.71 -11.46 -30.83
N LYS A 55 10.31 -12.53 -31.38
CA LYS A 55 10.65 -13.73 -30.60
C LYS A 55 11.49 -13.50 -29.35
N GLN A 56 12.33 -12.46 -29.37
CA GLN A 56 13.16 -12.10 -28.22
C GLN A 56 12.33 -11.55 -27.07
N ASP A 57 11.10 -11.08 -27.34
CA ASP A 57 10.25 -10.48 -26.33
C ASP A 57 9.56 -11.53 -25.46
N THR A 58 9.50 -12.80 -25.91
CA THR A 58 8.87 -13.94 -25.22
C THR A 58 9.86 -14.88 -24.52
N ASN A 59 11.09 -14.42 -24.25
CA ASN A 59 12.23 -15.13 -23.62
C ASN A 59 11.85 -16.35 -22.75
N ASN A 60 11.79 -17.54 -23.37
CA ASN A 60 11.45 -18.83 -22.76
C ASN A 60 10.02 -18.99 -22.21
N LEU A 61 9.16 -17.97 -22.25
CA LEU A 61 7.75 -18.07 -21.89
C LEU A 61 6.93 -18.87 -22.92
N ILE A 62 7.43 -18.97 -24.15
CA ILE A 62 6.78 -19.71 -25.23
C ILE A 62 7.78 -20.69 -25.84
N SER A 63 7.34 -21.94 -26.03
CA SER A 63 8.18 -22.96 -26.68
C SER A 63 8.54 -22.56 -28.11
N LYS A 64 9.79 -22.83 -28.52
CA LYS A 64 10.23 -22.66 -29.91
C LYS A 64 9.46 -23.54 -30.89
N SER A 65 8.87 -24.64 -30.42
CA SER A 65 8.03 -25.54 -31.22
C SER A 65 6.57 -25.10 -31.29
N GLN A 66 6.19 -23.98 -30.65
CA GLN A 66 4.81 -23.51 -30.62
C GLN A 66 4.28 -23.28 -32.03
N LYS A 67 3.02 -23.71 -32.23
CA LYS A 67 2.27 -23.54 -33.47
C LYS A 67 1.07 -22.63 -33.22
N PHE A 68 0.73 -21.84 -34.23
CA PHE A 68 -0.37 -20.88 -34.21
C PHE A 68 -1.30 -21.13 -35.39
N SER A 69 -2.61 -21.17 -35.13
CA SER A 69 -3.61 -21.52 -36.14
C SER A 69 -4.62 -20.40 -36.40
N SER A 70 -4.84 -19.50 -35.44
CA SER A 70 -5.66 -18.31 -35.65
C SER A 70 -5.13 -17.10 -34.87
N PHE A 71 -5.63 -15.93 -35.27
CA PHE A 71 -5.11 -14.63 -34.84
C PHE A 71 -6.21 -13.57 -34.81
N ARG A 72 -6.19 -12.70 -33.80
CA ARG A 72 -6.98 -11.46 -33.79
C ARG A 72 -6.04 -10.27 -33.60
N TRP A 73 -6.30 -9.17 -34.29
CA TRP A 73 -5.60 -7.91 -34.07
C TRP A 73 -6.57 -6.75 -33.93
N PHE A 74 -6.29 -5.87 -32.97
CA PHE A 74 -7.05 -4.67 -32.66
C PHE A 74 -6.14 -3.44 -32.66
N GLY A 75 -6.62 -2.34 -33.23
CA GLY A 75 -6.00 -1.04 -33.05
C GLY A 75 -6.46 -0.04 -34.07
N GLU A 76 -5.65 0.95 -34.39
CA GLU A 76 -6.02 2.02 -35.31
C GLU A 76 -5.17 1.97 -36.59
N ILE A 77 -5.78 2.36 -37.71
CA ILE A 77 -5.12 2.54 -38.99
C ILE A 77 -5.21 3.99 -39.44
N ARG A 78 -4.15 4.48 -40.10
CA ARG A 78 -4.03 5.83 -40.65
C ARG A 78 -3.32 5.77 -41.99
N SER A 79 -3.75 6.59 -42.94
CA SER A 79 -3.03 6.77 -44.20
C SER A 79 -2.13 8.00 -44.16
N LEU A 80 -0.94 7.92 -44.75
CA LEU A 80 0.00 9.05 -44.88
C LEU A 80 -0.41 10.03 -46.01
N GLU A 81 -1.31 9.59 -46.88
CA GLU A 81 -1.86 10.34 -48.03
C GLU A 81 -3.36 10.09 -48.12
N ASP A 82 -4.11 10.97 -48.80
CA ASP A 82 -5.52 10.70 -49.10
C ASP A 82 -5.56 9.55 -50.11
N GLN A 83 -6.09 8.40 -49.70
CA GLN A 83 -6.01 7.18 -50.50
C GLN A 83 -7.30 6.37 -50.44
N ASP A 84 -7.76 5.97 -51.63
CA ASP A 84 -8.82 4.97 -51.80
C ASP A 84 -8.20 3.59 -51.90
N TYR A 85 -8.65 2.68 -51.04
CA TYR A 85 -8.31 1.27 -51.07
C TYR A 85 -9.54 0.44 -51.42
N HIS A 86 -9.46 -0.42 -52.44
CA HIS A 86 -10.59 -1.27 -52.82
C HIS A 86 -10.65 -2.57 -51.99
N SER A 87 -9.52 -3.02 -51.44
CA SER A 87 -9.46 -4.21 -50.60
C SER A 87 -8.22 -4.25 -49.73
N PHE A 88 -8.29 -4.95 -48.60
CA PHE A 88 -7.13 -5.29 -47.77
C PHE A 88 -6.88 -6.80 -47.82
N LYS A 89 -5.61 -7.19 -47.71
CA LYS A 89 -5.19 -8.59 -47.63
C LYS A 89 -4.09 -8.82 -46.60
N LEU A 90 -4.01 -10.07 -46.14
CA LEU A 90 -2.93 -10.54 -45.28
C LEU A 90 -1.94 -11.38 -46.08
N LYS A 91 -0.66 -11.09 -45.91
CA LYS A 91 0.39 -11.95 -46.49
C LYS A 91 0.50 -13.26 -45.69
N ASN A 92 0.53 -14.39 -46.41
CA ASN A 92 0.68 -15.76 -45.87
C ASN A 92 -0.53 -16.30 -45.07
N VAL A 93 -1.68 -15.63 -45.10
CA VAL A 93 -2.92 -16.12 -44.50
C VAL A 93 -4.08 -15.82 -45.44
N ASP A 94 -4.78 -16.86 -45.89
CA ASP A 94 -5.80 -16.74 -46.94
C ASP A 94 -7.21 -16.52 -46.37
N ASN A 95 -7.50 -17.01 -45.16
CA ASN A 95 -8.81 -16.86 -44.53
C ASN A 95 -8.76 -15.76 -43.47
N TYR A 96 -9.31 -14.59 -43.81
CA TYR A 96 -9.33 -13.46 -42.90
C TYR A 96 -10.59 -12.59 -43.08
N LYS A 97 -10.88 -11.82 -42.04
CA LYS A 97 -11.89 -10.76 -42.02
C LYS A 97 -11.23 -9.49 -41.51
N ILE A 98 -11.41 -8.39 -42.22
CA ILE A 98 -10.89 -7.08 -41.82
C ILE A 98 -12.06 -6.10 -41.75
N GLU A 99 -12.19 -5.41 -40.64
CA GLU A 99 -13.19 -4.39 -40.38
C GLU A 99 -12.49 -3.06 -40.11
N VAL A 100 -12.98 -1.99 -40.75
CA VAL A 100 -12.58 -0.61 -40.45
C VAL A 100 -13.80 0.19 -40.01
N ASP A 101 -13.74 0.80 -38.83
CA ASP A 101 -14.86 1.42 -38.12
C ASP A 101 -16.10 0.51 -38.06
N GLY A 102 -15.88 -0.78 -37.79
CA GLY A 102 -16.92 -1.81 -37.70
C GLY A 102 -17.53 -2.24 -39.03
N LYS A 103 -17.04 -1.71 -40.17
CA LYS A 103 -17.51 -2.09 -41.51
C LYS A 103 -16.55 -3.11 -42.13
N PRO A 104 -17.02 -4.29 -42.56
CA PRO A 104 -16.18 -5.26 -43.23
C PRO A 104 -15.72 -4.71 -44.58
N ILE A 105 -14.41 -4.78 -44.86
CA ILE A 105 -13.86 -4.43 -46.17
C ILE A 105 -14.01 -5.64 -47.08
N ASN A 106 -15.03 -5.63 -47.93
CA ASN A 106 -15.19 -6.62 -48.99
C ASN A 106 -14.39 -6.20 -50.24
N LEU A 107 -14.02 -7.15 -51.10
CA LEU A 107 -13.32 -6.93 -52.37
C LEU A 107 -13.99 -5.94 -53.35
N LYS A 108 -15.20 -5.45 -53.06
CA LYS A 108 -16.00 -4.60 -53.96
C LYS A 108 -16.29 -3.19 -53.42
N ASP A 109 -16.00 -2.92 -52.15
CA ASP A 109 -16.31 -1.64 -51.51
C ASP A 109 -15.01 -0.86 -51.25
N SER A 110 -14.86 0.30 -51.88
CA SER A 110 -13.70 1.18 -51.64
C SER A 110 -13.80 1.89 -50.30
N ILE A 111 -12.75 1.84 -49.51
CA ILE A 111 -12.59 2.65 -48.30
C ILE A 111 -11.70 3.85 -48.59
N ASN A 112 -12.20 5.04 -48.27
CA ASN A 112 -11.44 6.28 -48.35
C ASN A 112 -10.77 6.54 -46.99
N LEU A 113 -9.45 6.43 -46.94
CA LEU A 113 -8.66 6.81 -45.78
C LEU A 113 -8.08 8.21 -46.01
N LYS A 114 -8.57 9.18 -45.24
CA LYS A 114 -8.05 10.55 -45.28
C LYS A 114 -6.68 10.62 -44.61
N LYS A 115 -5.82 11.45 -45.18
CA LYS A 115 -4.48 11.71 -44.68
C LYS A 115 -4.53 12.08 -43.20
N ASN A 116 -3.74 11.37 -42.41
CA ASN A 116 -3.58 11.55 -40.97
C ASN A 116 -4.84 11.31 -40.11
N GLN A 117 -5.96 10.91 -40.67
CA GLN A 117 -7.14 10.51 -39.90
C GLN A 117 -6.96 9.07 -39.38
N GLN A 118 -7.35 8.83 -38.12
CA GLN A 118 -7.32 7.52 -37.48
C GLN A 118 -8.68 6.83 -37.62
N TYR A 119 -8.65 5.53 -37.92
CA TYR A 119 -9.81 4.68 -38.08
C TYR A 119 -9.62 3.41 -37.25
N LYS A 120 -10.68 2.90 -36.62
CA LYS A 120 -10.61 1.65 -35.83
C LYS A 120 -10.43 0.47 -36.78
N LEU A 121 -9.48 -0.41 -36.48
CA LEU A 121 -9.13 -1.58 -37.26
C LEU A 121 -9.30 -2.84 -36.39
N LYS A 122 -10.04 -3.81 -36.93
CA LYS A 122 -10.14 -5.17 -36.38
C LYS A 122 -9.81 -6.17 -37.48
N ILE A 123 -8.95 -7.13 -37.17
CA ILE A 123 -8.56 -8.21 -38.08
C ILE A 123 -8.76 -9.54 -37.36
N GLU A 124 -9.42 -10.48 -37.99
CA GLU A 124 -9.49 -11.89 -37.56
C GLU A 124 -8.97 -12.77 -38.69
N ALA A 125 -8.10 -13.72 -38.39
CA ALA A 125 -7.49 -14.57 -39.41
C ALA A 125 -7.30 -16.01 -38.94
N ILE A 126 -7.46 -16.96 -39.86
CA ILE A 126 -7.27 -18.40 -39.66
C ILE A 126 -6.27 -18.90 -40.69
N SER A 127 -5.22 -19.56 -40.24
CA SER A 127 -4.29 -20.23 -41.14
C SER A 127 -4.81 -21.61 -41.54
N ASN A 128 -4.67 -21.95 -42.83
CA ASN A 128 -4.95 -23.30 -43.33
C ASN A 128 -3.98 -24.35 -42.75
N THR A 129 -2.77 -23.93 -42.38
CA THR A 129 -1.75 -24.80 -41.76
C THR A 129 -1.14 -24.13 -40.54
N PRO A 130 -0.93 -24.83 -39.41
CA PRO A 130 -0.38 -24.21 -38.22
C PRO A 130 1.00 -23.58 -38.46
N LEU A 131 1.10 -22.28 -38.20
CA LEU A 131 2.28 -21.44 -38.44
C LEU A 131 3.27 -21.57 -37.28
N SER A 132 4.56 -21.63 -37.58
CA SER A 132 5.60 -21.50 -36.55
C SER A 132 5.83 -20.03 -36.17
N LEU A 133 6.58 -19.80 -35.09
CA LEU A 133 7.10 -18.47 -34.74
C LEU A 133 7.82 -17.76 -35.91
N ASN A 134 8.49 -18.50 -36.81
CA ASN A 134 9.15 -17.92 -37.98
C ASN A 134 8.17 -17.49 -39.08
N ASP A 135 7.03 -18.16 -39.17
CA ASP A 135 6.05 -17.91 -40.22
C ASP A 135 5.15 -16.73 -39.84
N ILE A 136 4.79 -16.58 -38.56
CA ILE A 136 3.98 -15.45 -38.08
C ILE A 136 4.69 -14.10 -38.25
N GLU A 137 6.03 -14.05 -38.10
CA GLU A 137 6.85 -12.85 -38.34
C GLU A 137 6.82 -12.35 -39.80
N ARG A 138 6.16 -13.09 -40.71
CA ARG A 138 6.02 -12.72 -42.12
C ARG A 138 4.62 -12.23 -42.47
N ILE A 139 3.68 -12.24 -41.50
CA ILE A 139 2.32 -11.74 -41.70
C ILE A 139 2.36 -10.21 -41.77
N LYS A 140 1.83 -9.66 -42.86
CA LYS A 140 1.76 -8.21 -43.10
C LYS A 140 0.37 -7.83 -43.60
N LEU A 141 -0.09 -6.64 -43.21
CA LEU A 141 -1.30 -6.03 -43.75
C LEU A 141 -0.97 -5.26 -45.04
N ILE A 142 -1.71 -5.56 -46.11
CA ILE A 142 -1.53 -4.94 -47.42
C ILE A 142 -2.84 -4.31 -47.87
N GLY A 143 -2.81 -3.03 -48.23
CA GLY A 143 -3.89 -2.35 -48.93
C GLY A 143 -3.68 -2.40 -50.43
N LEU A 144 -4.75 -2.66 -51.19
CA LEU A 144 -4.77 -2.54 -52.66
C LEU A 144 -5.52 -1.28 -53.05
N ASP A 145 -4.86 -0.37 -53.75
CA ASP A 145 -5.51 0.83 -54.27
C ASP A 145 -6.43 0.53 -55.46
N VAL A 146 -7.05 1.56 -56.01
CA VAL A 146 -7.93 1.46 -57.20
C VAL A 146 -7.22 0.99 -58.48
N HIS A 147 -5.89 0.97 -58.50
CA HIS A 147 -5.05 0.47 -59.60
C HIS A 147 -4.38 -0.87 -59.27
N GLU A 148 -4.84 -1.57 -58.23
CA GLU A 148 -4.26 -2.82 -57.72
C GLU A 148 -2.80 -2.70 -57.25
N LYS A 149 -2.32 -1.48 -56.98
CA LYS A 149 -0.99 -1.26 -56.41
C LYS A 149 -1.01 -1.64 -54.93
N GLU A 150 -0.03 -2.45 -54.53
CA GLU A 150 0.16 -2.86 -53.15
C GLU A 150 0.78 -1.73 -52.30
N HIS A 151 0.17 -1.46 -51.16
CA HIS A 151 0.72 -0.66 -50.07
C HIS A 151 0.86 -1.54 -48.83
N ILE A 152 2.04 -1.60 -48.24
CA ILE A 152 2.29 -2.33 -47.00
C ILE A 152 2.18 -1.34 -45.85
N PHE A 153 1.18 -1.53 -44.99
CA PHE A 153 1.02 -0.68 -43.81
C PHE A 153 2.16 -0.93 -42.82
N ASN A 154 2.85 0.13 -42.45
CA ASN A 154 4.01 0.07 -41.58
C ASN A 154 3.70 0.62 -40.17
N ASN A 155 4.72 0.64 -39.30
CA ASN A 155 4.60 1.09 -37.92
C ASN A 155 4.15 2.55 -37.77
N GLN A 156 4.27 3.40 -38.79
CA GLN A 156 3.77 4.79 -38.77
C GLN A 156 2.28 4.91 -39.16
N GLU A 157 1.64 3.80 -39.51
CA GLU A 157 0.27 3.74 -40.01
C GLU A 157 -0.64 2.85 -39.16
N LEU A 158 -0.07 2.05 -38.27
CA LEU A 158 -0.77 1.16 -37.35
C LEU A 158 -0.46 1.55 -35.90
N PHE A 159 -1.50 1.68 -35.07
CA PHE A 159 -1.35 2.16 -33.69
C PHE A 159 -2.14 1.35 -32.66
N ILE A 160 -1.57 1.23 -31.48
CA ILE A 160 -2.24 0.73 -30.30
C ILE A 160 -3.03 1.89 -29.69
N PRO A 161 -4.36 1.74 -29.55
CA PRO A 161 -5.22 2.79 -29.02
C PRO A 161 -5.07 2.93 -27.50
N GLU A 162 -5.82 3.86 -26.92
CA GLU A 162 -6.04 3.92 -25.47
C GLU A 162 -6.98 2.76 -25.08
N LEU A 163 -6.39 1.61 -24.71
CA LEU A 163 -7.09 0.34 -24.46
C LEU A 163 -8.11 0.45 -23.31
N SER A 164 -7.85 1.33 -22.35
CA SER A 164 -8.74 1.68 -21.23
C SER A 164 -9.97 2.49 -21.64
N SER A 165 -10.10 2.91 -22.91
CA SER A 165 -11.29 3.62 -23.35
C SER A 165 -12.51 2.70 -23.49
N PRO A 166 -13.73 3.15 -23.10
CA PRO A 166 -14.93 2.31 -23.15
C PRO A 166 -15.25 1.74 -24.54
N ASP A 167 -14.92 2.52 -25.58
CA ASP A 167 -15.07 2.11 -26.97
C ASP A 167 -14.22 0.88 -27.31
N TRP A 168 -12.97 0.84 -26.85
CA TRP A 168 -12.04 -0.25 -27.15
C TRP A 168 -12.29 -1.47 -26.25
N GLN A 169 -12.59 -1.27 -24.97
CA GLN A 169 -13.03 -2.35 -24.07
C GLN A 169 -14.24 -3.09 -24.65
N SER A 170 -15.24 -2.36 -25.15
CA SER A 170 -16.41 -2.96 -25.81
C SER A 170 -16.06 -3.73 -27.08
N ILE A 171 -15.13 -3.24 -27.91
CA ILE A 171 -14.70 -3.95 -29.13
C ILE A 171 -14.00 -5.26 -28.78
N ILE A 172 -13.14 -5.25 -27.76
CA ILE A 172 -12.36 -6.42 -27.32
C ILE A 172 -13.31 -7.46 -26.70
N ALA A 173 -14.15 -7.06 -25.75
CA ALA A 173 -15.09 -7.95 -25.09
C ALA A 173 -16.06 -8.63 -26.08
N ASN A 174 -16.54 -7.87 -27.08
CA ASN A 174 -17.41 -8.39 -28.13
C ASN A 174 -16.68 -9.15 -29.24
N ALA A 175 -15.34 -9.12 -29.31
CA ALA A 175 -14.62 -9.84 -30.36
C ALA A 175 -14.80 -11.35 -30.25
N SER A 176 -14.98 -11.85 -29.02
CA SER A 176 -15.20 -13.25 -28.77
C SER A 176 -16.54 -13.73 -29.32
N SER A 177 -17.58 -12.90 -29.44
CA SER A 177 -18.97 -13.30 -29.74
C SER A 177 -19.31 -13.51 -31.23
N ASN A 178 -18.39 -13.29 -32.17
CA ASN A 178 -18.66 -13.40 -33.61
C ASN A 178 -18.95 -14.87 -34.06
N PRO A 179 -20.17 -15.19 -34.55
CA PRO A 179 -20.57 -16.56 -34.87
C PRO A 179 -19.95 -17.10 -36.17
N GLN A 180 -19.39 -16.26 -37.05
CA GLN A 180 -18.88 -16.69 -38.36
C GLN A 180 -17.74 -17.71 -38.31
N PHE A 181 -17.01 -17.80 -37.19
CA PHE A 181 -15.90 -18.74 -37.01
C PHE A 181 -16.09 -19.71 -35.83
N ARG A 182 -17.28 -19.72 -35.21
CA ARG A 182 -17.61 -20.61 -34.08
C ARG A 182 -18.34 -21.87 -34.56
N LEU A 183 -17.96 -23.04 -34.03
CA LEU A 183 -18.80 -24.24 -34.04
C LEU A 183 -19.65 -24.25 -32.76
N GLU A 184 -20.90 -24.72 -32.84
CA GLU A 184 -21.95 -24.61 -31.81
C GLU A 184 -21.62 -25.23 -30.42
N ASN A 185 -20.45 -25.86 -30.23
CA ASN A 185 -20.12 -26.65 -29.02
C ASN A 185 -18.78 -26.31 -28.33
N ASN A 186 -18.14 -25.18 -28.66
CA ASN A 186 -16.91 -24.76 -27.97
C ASN A 186 -17.19 -23.58 -27.03
N ASN A 187 -16.71 -23.64 -25.79
CA ASN A 187 -16.59 -22.48 -24.90
C ASN A 187 -15.22 -21.82 -25.16
N PRO A 188 -15.12 -20.75 -25.95
CA PRO A 188 -13.87 -20.03 -26.08
C PRO A 188 -13.49 -19.36 -24.76
N LEU A 189 -12.20 -19.17 -24.53
CA LEU A 189 -11.76 -18.19 -23.54
C LEU A 189 -12.27 -16.81 -23.95
N ILE A 190 -12.96 -16.16 -23.03
CA ILE A 190 -13.57 -14.83 -23.18
C ILE A 190 -12.71 -13.84 -22.37
N ASP A 191 -12.73 -12.59 -22.80
CA ASP A 191 -12.22 -11.43 -22.05
C ASP A 191 -13.48 -10.60 -21.81
N SER A 192 -14.04 -10.72 -20.61
CA SER A 192 -15.41 -10.32 -20.34
C SER A 192 -15.53 -8.81 -20.05
N ASP A 193 -14.47 -8.19 -19.53
CA ASP A 193 -14.40 -6.78 -19.18
C ASP A 193 -13.61 -5.93 -20.20
N GLY A 194 -12.97 -6.56 -21.17
CA GLY A 194 -12.30 -5.93 -22.30
C GLY A 194 -10.94 -5.34 -21.96
N ASP A 195 -10.28 -5.80 -20.90
CA ASP A 195 -9.01 -5.24 -20.44
C ASP A 195 -7.77 -5.81 -21.18
N ASN A 196 -7.98 -6.79 -22.08
CA ASN A 196 -6.99 -7.60 -22.84
C ASN A 196 -6.44 -8.84 -22.12
N ILE A 197 -7.01 -9.22 -20.99
CA ILE A 197 -6.69 -10.46 -20.29
C ILE A 197 -7.91 -11.39 -20.39
N TYR A 198 -7.66 -12.68 -20.61
CA TYR A 198 -8.74 -13.66 -20.68
C TYR A 198 -9.19 -14.05 -19.27
N ASP A 199 -10.49 -14.27 -19.08
CA ASP A 199 -11.09 -14.56 -17.77
C ASP A 199 -10.36 -15.71 -17.04
N ASP A 200 -10.08 -16.80 -17.77
CA ASP A 200 -9.39 -17.96 -17.21
C ASP A 200 -7.95 -17.64 -16.76
N TRP A 201 -7.29 -16.69 -17.42
CA TRP A 201 -5.95 -16.25 -17.05
C TRP A 201 -5.98 -15.38 -15.80
N GLU A 202 -7.00 -14.55 -15.62
CA GLU A 202 -7.17 -13.74 -14.41
C GLU A 202 -7.50 -14.61 -13.19
N ILE A 203 -8.34 -15.62 -13.40
CA ILE A 203 -8.74 -16.58 -12.35
C ILE A 203 -7.56 -17.50 -11.97
N ASN A 204 -6.93 -18.15 -12.95
CA ASN A 204 -5.93 -19.20 -12.69
C ASN A 204 -4.50 -18.65 -12.57
N GLY A 205 -4.29 -17.46 -13.13
CA GLY A 205 -3.09 -16.66 -13.06
C GLY A 205 -2.38 -16.50 -14.40
N TYR A 206 -1.70 -15.37 -14.53
CA TYR A 206 -0.93 -14.98 -15.70
C TYR A 206 0.40 -14.37 -15.32
N THR A 207 1.27 -14.20 -16.31
CA THR A 207 2.45 -13.34 -16.19
C THR A 207 2.63 -12.50 -17.43
N ILE A 208 3.55 -11.54 -17.35
CA ILE A 208 3.80 -10.59 -18.40
C ILE A 208 5.28 -10.31 -18.57
N GLN A 209 5.71 -10.25 -19.83
CA GLN A 209 7.05 -9.84 -20.21
C GLN A 209 6.98 -8.96 -21.44
N ASN A 210 7.66 -7.81 -21.42
CA ASN A 210 7.72 -6.90 -22.58
C ASN A 210 6.32 -6.56 -23.14
N ARG A 211 5.33 -6.44 -22.24
CA ARG A 211 3.90 -6.23 -22.55
C ARG A 211 3.21 -7.39 -23.28
N ILE A 212 3.81 -8.57 -23.26
CA ILE A 212 3.22 -9.82 -23.75
C ILE A 212 2.73 -10.62 -22.55
N ILE A 213 1.43 -10.87 -22.50
CA ILE A 213 0.75 -11.68 -21.48
C ILE A 213 0.77 -13.14 -21.93
N VAL A 214 1.02 -14.04 -20.98
CA VAL A 214 0.88 -15.49 -21.15
C VAL A 214 0.23 -16.09 -19.90
N PRO A 215 -0.45 -17.25 -20.00
CA PRO A 215 -0.96 -17.96 -18.83
C PRO A 215 0.21 -18.39 -17.92
N TRP A 216 -0.01 -18.35 -16.60
CA TRP A 216 1.01 -18.70 -15.62
C TRP A 216 1.39 -20.17 -15.68
N LYS A 217 2.68 -20.46 -15.47
CA LYS A 217 3.20 -21.79 -15.19
C LYS A 217 4.21 -21.69 -14.06
N ASP A 218 4.21 -22.66 -13.15
CA ASP A 218 5.07 -22.64 -11.96
C ASP A 218 6.57 -22.58 -12.28
N GLU A 219 6.97 -23.09 -13.45
CA GLU A 219 8.36 -22.98 -13.94
C GLU A 219 8.84 -21.53 -14.10
N TYR A 220 7.93 -20.57 -14.31
CA TYR A 220 8.25 -19.16 -14.47
C TYR A 220 8.71 -18.49 -13.17
N GLU A 221 8.35 -19.04 -12.01
CA GLU A 221 8.80 -18.53 -10.71
C GLU A 221 10.33 -18.62 -10.60
N SER A 222 10.92 -19.74 -11.06
CA SER A 222 12.37 -19.96 -11.07
C SER A 222 13.13 -18.98 -11.98
N LEU A 223 12.43 -18.38 -12.94
CA LEU A 223 12.94 -17.36 -13.85
C LEU A 223 12.77 -15.93 -13.30
N GLY A 224 12.14 -15.77 -12.13
CA GLY A 224 11.91 -14.48 -11.47
C GLY A 224 10.65 -13.74 -11.92
N TYR A 225 9.75 -14.39 -12.66
CA TYR A 225 8.45 -13.80 -13.00
C TYR A 225 7.48 -13.89 -11.83
N LYS A 226 6.54 -12.93 -11.81
CA LYS A 226 5.46 -12.89 -10.83
C LYS A 226 4.17 -13.46 -11.43
N LYS A 227 3.44 -14.22 -10.62
CA LYS A 227 2.07 -14.63 -10.90
C LYS A 227 1.12 -13.49 -10.55
N PHE A 228 0.31 -13.06 -11.51
CA PHE A 228 -0.77 -12.10 -11.31
C PHE A 228 -2.11 -12.81 -11.39
N VAL A 229 -3.09 -12.28 -10.67
CA VAL A 229 -4.52 -12.66 -10.71
C VAL A 229 -5.33 -11.38 -10.53
N SER A 230 -6.53 -11.34 -11.11
CA SER A 230 -7.42 -10.18 -11.14
C SER A 230 -8.89 -10.64 -11.27
N ASN A 231 -9.82 -9.70 -11.28
CA ASN A 231 -11.26 -9.96 -11.41
C ASN A 231 -11.68 -9.91 -12.89
N PRO A 232 -12.12 -11.03 -13.49
CA PRO A 232 -12.45 -11.11 -14.91
C PRO A 232 -13.68 -10.34 -15.38
N PHE A 233 -14.38 -9.69 -14.45
CA PHE A 233 -15.59 -8.91 -14.73
C PHE A 233 -15.41 -7.44 -14.42
N ASP A 234 -14.18 -6.99 -14.19
CA ASP A 234 -13.88 -5.64 -13.75
C ASP A 234 -12.48 -5.23 -14.20
N ALA A 235 -12.42 -4.52 -15.33
CA ALA A 235 -11.17 -4.10 -15.96
C ALA A 235 -10.24 -3.29 -15.05
N HIS A 236 -10.77 -2.79 -13.92
CA HIS A 236 -10.05 -2.11 -12.86
C HIS A 236 -10.31 -2.81 -11.52
N THR A 237 -9.70 -3.98 -11.29
CA THR A 237 -9.93 -4.80 -10.08
C THR A 237 -9.82 -4.00 -8.78
N ALA A 238 -8.83 -3.10 -8.67
CA ALA A 238 -8.65 -2.25 -7.48
C ALA A 238 -9.48 -0.96 -7.45
N GLY A 239 -10.25 -0.67 -8.51
CA GLY A 239 -11.13 0.50 -8.66
C GLY A 239 -10.43 1.82 -8.97
N ASP A 240 -9.12 1.79 -9.23
CA ASP A 240 -8.34 2.95 -9.66
C ASP A 240 -8.42 3.14 -11.19
N PRO A 241 -7.83 4.20 -11.78
CA PRO A 241 -8.07 4.55 -13.18
C PRO A 241 -7.23 3.73 -14.18
N TYR A 242 -6.43 2.75 -13.73
CA TYR A 242 -5.53 1.97 -14.57
C TYR A 242 -6.04 0.53 -14.68
N THR A 243 -6.05 -0.04 -15.89
CA THR A 243 -6.54 -1.43 -16.05
C THR A 243 -5.56 -2.46 -15.51
N ASP A 244 -6.03 -3.70 -15.31
CA ASP A 244 -5.18 -4.77 -14.79
C ASP A 244 -4.06 -5.14 -15.79
N TYR A 245 -4.33 -5.11 -17.09
CA TYR A 245 -3.29 -5.13 -18.13
C TYR A 245 -2.31 -3.95 -18.02
N GLU A 246 -2.78 -2.70 -17.93
CA GLU A 246 -1.91 -1.51 -17.90
C GLU A 246 -0.94 -1.55 -16.71
N LYS A 247 -1.44 -2.00 -15.55
CA LYS A 247 -0.64 -2.22 -14.34
C LYS A 247 0.42 -3.28 -14.54
N ALA A 248 0.00 -4.51 -14.91
CA ALA A 248 0.92 -5.62 -15.08
C ALA A 248 1.98 -5.31 -16.16
N ALA A 249 1.57 -4.67 -17.27
CA ALA A 249 2.42 -4.29 -18.38
C ALA A 249 3.34 -3.10 -18.09
N LYS A 250 3.14 -2.43 -16.95
CA LYS A 250 3.76 -1.14 -16.61
C LYS A 250 3.55 -0.11 -17.71
N ASP A 251 2.39 -0.12 -18.35
CA ASP A 251 2.01 0.81 -19.43
C ASP A 251 1.20 2.01 -18.93
N MET A 252 1.43 2.37 -17.67
CA MET A 252 0.88 3.51 -16.95
C MET A 252 2.02 4.46 -16.51
N PRO A 253 1.72 5.67 -15.97
CA PRO A 253 2.77 6.55 -15.47
C PRO A 253 3.60 5.91 -14.35
N LEU A 254 4.93 5.87 -14.55
CA LEU A 254 5.90 5.32 -13.59
C LEU A 254 6.11 6.21 -12.35
N ALA A 255 5.37 7.31 -12.24
CA ALA A 255 5.36 8.20 -11.09
C ALA A 255 4.59 7.59 -9.90
N ASN A 256 3.72 6.61 -10.16
CA ASN A 256 3.07 5.81 -9.12
C ASN A 256 4.07 4.82 -8.47
N SER A 257 3.71 4.28 -7.31
CA SER A 257 4.60 3.35 -6.60
C SER A 257 4.68 2.00 -7.32
N GLU A 258 5.80 1.29 -7.19
CA GLU A 258 6.02 0.04 -7.94
C GLU A 258 5.05 -1.08 -7.53
N GLU A 259 4.50 -1.03 -6.31
CA GLU A 259 3.50 -2.00 -5.83
C GLU A 259 2.23 -2.00 -6.69
N VAL A 260 1.88 -0.85 -7.28
CA VAL A 260 0.68 -0.65 -8.12
C VAL A 260 0.73 -1.45 -9.41
N PHE A 261 1.91 -1.92 -9.84
CA PHE A 261 2.01 -2.81 -11.00
C PHE A 261 1.36 -4.19 -10.75
N ASN A 262 0.97 -4.48 -9.50
CA ASN A 262 0.05 -5.58 -9.21
C ASN A 262 -1.41 -5.08 -9.34
N PRO A 263 -2.26 -5.73 -10.17
CA PRO A 263 -3.69 -5.45 -10.32
C PRO A 263 -4.44 -5.22 -8.99
N LEU A 264 -4.11 -6.02 -7.98
CA LEU A 264 -4.77 -6.01 -6.67
C LEU A 264 -4.32 -4.88 -5.75
N VAL A 265 -3.30 -4.10 -6.11
CA VAL A 265 -2.84 -2.95 -5.31
C VAL A 265 -3.33 -1.68 -5.99
N ALA A 266 -4.17 -0.91 -5.30
CA ALA A 266 -4.73 0.30 -5.87
C ALA A 266 -3.67 1.39 -6.02
N ALA A 267 -3.70 2.13 -7.13
CA ALA A 267 -3.11 3.45 -7.23
C ALA A 267 -3.97 4.43 -6.44
N PHE A 268 -3.53 4.85 -5.26
CA PHE A 268 -4.33 5.70 -4.39
C PHE A 268 -3.44 6.72 -3.70
N PRO A 269 -3.58 8.04 -3.98
CA PRO A 269 -2.89 9.05 -3.21
C PRO A 269 -3.51 9.14 -1.81
N SER A 270 -2.67 9.18 -0.79
CA SER A 270 -3.11 9.47 0.57
C SER A 270 -2.32 10.66 1.08
N ILE A 271 -2.94 11.84 1.07
CA ILE A 271 -2.28 13.07 1.50
C ILE A 271 -2.58 13.35 2.95
N ASN A 272 -1.51 13.55 3.71
CA ASN A 272 -1.57 14.08 5.06
C ASN A 272 -0.75 15.34 5.19
N VAL A 273 -1.06 16.11 6.23
CA VAL A 273 -0.37 17.36 6.51
C VAL A 273 0.18 17.28 7.93
N ASN A 274 1.51 17.42 8.03
CA ASN A 274 2.20 17.43 9.30
C ASN A 274 2.71 18.84 9.63
N LEU A 275 2.81 19.17 10.92
CA LEU A 275 3.52 20.34 11.40
C LEU A 275 5.01 20.05 11.49
N GLU A 276 5.85 21.00 11.09
CA GLU A 276 7.31 20.87 11.18
C GLU A 276 7.94 21.80 12.20
N ASN A 277 7.40 23.02 12.31
CA ASN A 277 7.83 23.99 13.28
C ASN A 277 6.57 24.58 13.88
N VAL A 278 6.49 24.60 15.20
CA VAL A 278 5.37 25.18 15.94
C VAL A 278 5.93 26.31 16.78
N ILE A 279 5.38 27.51 16.61
CA ILE A 279 5.81 28.73 17.28
C ILE A 279 4.62 29.28 18.06
N LEU A 280 4.84 29.56 19.35
CA LEU A 280 3.87 30.23 20.22
C LEU A 280 4.38 31.63 20.60
N SER A 281 3.47 32.60 20.64
CA SER A 281 3.77 33.99 21.00
C SER A 281 2.61 34.60 21.78
N ASN A 282 2.86 35.46 22.76
CA ASN A 282 1.79 36.25 23.38
C ASN A 282 1.31 37.39 22.46
N ASN A 283 2.16 37.83 21.54
CA ASN A 283 1.89 38.96 20.66
C ASN A 283 1.53 38.49 19.24
N GLN A 284 0.58 39.19 18.63
CA GLN A 284 0.09 38.89 17.28
C GLN A 284 1.18 39.09 16.21
N ASP A 285 2.15 39.96 16.45
CA ASP A 285 3.31 40.20 15.57
C ASP A 285 4.44 39.17 15.76
N LEU A 286 4.22 38.15 16.59
CA LEU A 286 5.16 37.07 16.89
C LEU A 286 6.45 37.52 17.62
N THR A 287 6.45 38.72 18.20
CA THR A 287 7.52 39.15 19.11
C THR A 287 7.46 38.38 20.41
N ASN A 288 8.63 38.03 20.98
CA ASN A 288 8.76 37.13 22.14
C ASN A 288 8.05 35.79 21.87
N SER A 289 8.56 35.08 20.86
CA SER A 289 8.06 33.76 20.49
C SER A 289 8.98 32.65 20.99
N ILE A 290 8.39 31.48 21.21
CA ILE A 290 9.12 30.24 21.54
C ILE A 290 8.86 29.18 20.48
N GLY A 291 9.91 28.49 20.06
CA GLY A 291 9.84 27.32 19.19
C GLY A 291 9.61 26.03 19.98
N SER A 292 8.80 25.13 19.42
CA SER A 292 8.54 23.80 19.99
C SER A 292 9.51 22.74 19.50
N ASN A 293 10.01 21.90 20.41
CA ASN A 293 10.39 20.54 20.09
C ASN A 293 9.10 19.70 20.13
N HIS A 294 8.43 19.46 19.00
CA HIS A 294 7.16 18.71 18.96
C HIS A 294 7.39 17.26 18.52
N SER A 295 6.41 16.39 18.79
CA SER A 295 6.38 15.01 18.28
C SER A 295 5.14 14.77 17.42
N THR A 296 5.32 14.02 16.34
CA THR A 296 4.25 13.64 15.41
C THR A 296 3.81 12.20 15.69
N ASN A 297 2.50 11.99 15.81
CA ASN A 297 1.91 10.66 15.91
C ASN A 297 0.90 10.46 14.77
N TRP A 298 1.27 9.58 13.83
CA TRP A 298 0.54 9.35 12.59
C TRP A 298 -0.73 8.53 12.75
N THR A 299 -0.87 7.80 13.86
CA THR A 299 -1.98 6.87 14.12
C THR A 299 -2.63 7.12 15.48
N TYR A 300 -2.56 8.37 15.97
CA TYR A 300 -3.00 8.74 17.32
C TYR A 300 -4.46 8.34 17.60
N SER A 301 -5.39 8.66 16.71
CA SER A 301 -6.82 8.35 16.89
C SER A 301 -7.10 6.84 16.90
N ASN A 302 -6.24 6.04 16.24
CA ASN A 302 -6.39 4.58 16.18
C ASN A 302 -5.90 3.91 17.48
N THR A 303 -5.04 4.59 18.23
CA THR A 303 -4.36 4.04 19.42
C THR A 303 -4.88 4.59 20.74
N THR A 304 -5.49 5.79 20.73
CA THR A 304 -5.94 6.48 21.94
C THR A 304 -7.15 5.81 22.58
N GLY A 305 -7.04 5.48 23.86
CA GLY A 305 -8.14 4.89 24.64
C GLY A 305 -8.41 3.42 24.32
N VAL A 306 -7.53 2.77 23.55
CA VAL A 306 -7.67 1.38 23.12
C VAL A 306 -6.84 0.46 24.01
N ASP A 307 -7.48 -0.59 24.50
CA ASP A 307 -6.84 -1.70 25.21
C ASP A 307 -6.48 -2.82 24.22
N VAL A 308 -5.23 -3.30 24.27
CA VAL A 308 -4.70 -4.40 23.43
C VAL A 308 -4.25 -5.60 24.31
N THR A 309 -4.61 -5.58 25.60
CA THR A 309 -4.01 -6.49 26.61
C THR A 309 -4.67 -7.86 26.72
N THR A 310 -5.87 -8.04 26.17
CA THR A 310 -6.58 -9.31 26.19
C THR A 310 -6.84 -9.81 24.78
N GLY A 311 -6.02 -10.75 24.32
CA GLY A 311 -6.30 -11.54 23.11
C GLY A 311 -7.70 -12.13 23.19
N TRP A 312 -8.34 -12.28 22.03
CA TRP A 312 -9.74 -12.67 22.02
C TRP A 312 -9.96 -14.06 22.66
N GLN A 313 -10.88 -14.12 23.62
CA GLN A 313 -11.18 -15.31 24.44
C GLN A 313 -9.96 -15.82 25.23
N GLY A 314 -8.95 -14.97 25.44
CA GLY A 314 -7.77 -15.28 26.24
C GLY A 314 -6.78 -16.26 25.59
N VAL A 315 -6.99 -16.61 24.31
CA VAL A 315 -6.15 -17.55 23.53
C VAL A 315 -6.00 -17.13 22.06
N GLY A 316 -6.94 -16.38 21.50
CA GLY A 316 -6.93 -15.90 20.12
C GLY A 316 -6.08 -14.63 19.90
N PRO A 317 -6.07 -14.10 18.67
CA PRO A 317 -5.17 -13.02 18.29
C PRO A 317 -5.40 -11.73 19.07
N ASN A 318 -4.33 -10.92 19.20
CA ASN A 318 -4.30 -9.70 19.98
C ASN A 318 -4.39 -8.47 19.07
N PHE A 319 -5.54 -7.80 19.11
CA PHE A 319 -5.75 -6.53 18.41
C PHE A 319 -6.58 -5.57 19.26
N GLY A 320 -6.30 -4.28 19.13
CA GLY A 320 -7.09 -3.20 19.72
C GLY A 320 -8.25 -2.82 18.81
N VAL A 321 -9.38 -2.44 19.39
CA VAL A 321 -10.55 -1.94 18.65
C VAL A 321 -10.84 -0.50 19.04
N THR A 322 -10.98 0.37 18.05
CA THR A 322 -11.30 1.79 18.25
C THR A 322 -12.61 2.20 17.57
N GLY A 323 -13.45 2.95 18.28
CA GLY A 323 -14.63 3.62 17.70
C GLY A 323 -14.30 4.95 17.00
N HIS A 324 -13.04 5.40 17.04
CA HIS A 324 -12.58 6.68 16.46
C HIS A 324 -11.48 6.46 15.42
N TYR A 325 -11.57 5.37 14.64
CA TYR A 325 -10.57 5.05 13.64
C TYR A 325 -10.46 6.15 12.59
N THR A 326 -9.23 6.61 12.34
CA THR A 326 -8.87 7.53 11.26
C THR A 326 -7.85 6.89 10.35
N HIS A 327 -7.94 7.19 9.05
CA HIS A 327 -6.90 6.85 8.09
C HIS A 327 -5.68 7.77 8.24
N SER A 328 -4.67 7.57 7.39
CA SER A 328 -3.40 8.30 7.46
C SER A 328 -3.49 9.80 7.16
N ASN A 329 -4.68 10.30 6.81
CA ASN A 329 -5.00 11.71 6.54
C ASN A 329 -5.20 12.56 7.80
N THR A 330 -5.26 11.94 8.98
CA THR A 330 -5.30 12.64 10.28
C THR A 330 -3.98 12.44 11.03
N VAL A 331 -3.34 13.53 11.42
CA VAL A 331 -2.03 13.50 12.09
C VAL A 331 -2.11 14.27 13.41
N ALA A 332 -1.62 13.68 14.50
CA ALA A 332 -1.53 14.36 15.79
C ALA A 332 -0.14 14.97 16.00
N ASN A 333 -0.12 16.20 16.50
CA ASN A 333 1.08 16.90 16.91
C ASN A 333 1.02 17.23 18.40
N GLU A 334 1.96 16.67 19.15
CA GLU A 334 2.11 16.80 20.60
C GLU A 334 3.24 17.79 20.93
N TRP A 335 3.06 18.59 21.97
CA TRP A 335 4.05 19.57 22.42
C TRP A 335 5.14 18.89 23.26
N GLY A 336 6.39 18.92 22.83
CA GLY A 336 7.51 18.32 23.57
C GLY A 336 8.38 19.31 24.36
N GLY A 337 7.93 20.56 24.51
CA GLY A 337 8.68 21.61 25.21
C GLY A 337 9.34 22.63 24.28
N SER A 338 10.10 23.55 24.87
CA SER A 338 10.87 24.60 24.18
C SER A 338 12.30 24.62 24.70
N ASN A 339 13.27 24.87 23.81
CA ASN A 339 14.64 25.20 24.22
C ASN A 339 14.82 26.72 24.43
N ASP A 340 13.87 27.52 23.97
CA ASP A 340 13.84 28.97 24.16
C ASP A 340 13.29 29.32 25.55
N ASP A 341 13.63 30.52 26.04
CA ASP A 341 13.13 31.05 27.32
C ASP A 341 11.60 31.18 27.28
N SER A 342 10.90 30.22 27.89
CA SER A 342 9.44 30.16 27.91
C SER A 342 8.81 30.88 29.10
N THR A 343 9.57 31.63 29.91
CA THR A 343 9.06 32.28 31.13
C THR A 343 7.95 33.29 30.88
N HIS A 344 7.89 33.86 29.67
CA HIS A 344 6.88 34.82 29.26
C HIS A 344 5.60 34.16 28.70
N ILE A 345 5.64 32.89 28.26
CA ILE A 345 4.44 32.18 27.81
C ILE A 345 3.76 31.56 29.02
N ASN A 346 2.71 32.22 29.50
CA ASN A 346 1.92 31.74 30.63
C ASN A 346 0.69 30.97 30.14
N SER A 347 0.56 29.71 30.55
CA SER A 347 -0.65 28.89 30.31
C SER A 347 -1.96 29.50 30.85
N ALA A 348 -1.86 30.52 31.69
CA ALA A 348 -2.98 31.28 32.22
C ALA A 348 -3.47 32.43 31.32
N GLU A 349 -2.83 32.66 30.17
CA GLU A 349 -3.10 33.74 29.21
C GLU A 349 -3.37 33.19 27.79
N SER A 350 -3.82 34.05 26.86
CA SER A 350 -3.99 33.69 25.45
C SER A 350 -2.68 33.81 24.68
N ALA A 351 -2.50 33.00 23.64
CA ALA A 351 -1.33 33.06 22.76
C ALA A 351 -1.74 32.99 21.28
N TYR A 352 -0.75 33.14 20.43
CA TYR A 352 -0.83 33.07 18.98
C TYR A 352 0.08 31.94 18.49
N LEU A 353 -0.51 31.04 17.72
CA LEU A 353 0.16 29.91 17.08
C LEU A 353 0.50 30.27 15.64
N ASN A 354 1.77 30.10 15.28
CA ASN A 354 2.24 30.05 13.91
C ASN A 354 2.94 28.71 13.67
N ALA A 355 2.75 28.13 12.49
CA ALA A 355 3.36 26.86 12.18
C ALA A 355 3.76 26.74 10.71
N ASN A 356 4.78 25.91 10.47
CA ASN A 356 5.09 25.42 9.14
C ASN A 356 4.46 24.05 8.96
N VAL A 357 3.89 23.80 7.79
CA VAL A 357 3.40 22.48 7.41
C VAL A 357 4.11 21.90 6.22
N ARG A 358 4.04 20.58 6.14
CA ARG A 358 4.47 19.81 4.98
C ARG A 358 3.36 18.84 4.58
N TYR A 359 3.07 18.78 3.30
CA TYR A 359 2.17 17.78 2.72
C TYR A 359 2.98 16.53 2.43
N ASN A 360 2.49 15.36 2.81
CA ASN A 360 3.14 14.08 2.49
C ASN A 360 2.14 13.19 1.77
N ASN A 361 2.60 12.50 0.73
CA ASN A 361 1.83 11.44 0.11
C ASN A 361 2.29 10.09 0.65
N VAL A 362 1.48 9.48 1.51
CA VAL A 362 1.78 8.20 2.16
C VAL A 362 1.07 7.02 1.47
N GLY A 363 0.35 7.30 0.39
CA GLY A 363 -0.28 6.30 -0.47
C GLY A 363 0.65 5.76 -1.56
N THR A 364 0.05 5.26 -2.63
CA THR A 364 0.71 4.61 -3.78
C THR A 364 0.50 5.36 -5.10
N GLY A 365 -0.55 6.20 -5.16
CA GLY A 365 -0.89 6.99 -6.35
C GLY A 365 -0.17 8.32 -6.35
N ALA A 366 0.40 8.72 -7.49
CA ALA A 366 0.89 10.08 -7.69
C ALA A 366 -0.29 11.05 -7.84
N ILE A 367 -0.17 12.24 -7.26
CA ILE A 367 -1.17 13.29 -7.37
C ILE A 367 -0.54 14.59 -7.86
N TYR A 368 -1.25 15.27 -8.76
CA TYR A 368 -0.82 16.50 -9.41
C TYR A 368 -1.80 17.63 -9.10
N GLU A 369 -1.33 18.87 -9.16
CA GLU A 369 -2.13 20.07 -8.82
C GLU A 369 -2.79 19.95 -7.43
N VAL A 370 -2.00 19.54 -6.44
CA VAL A 370 -2.50 19.11 -5.13
C VAL A 370 -2.93 20.31 -4.30
N LYS A 371 -4.20 20.32 -3.90
CA LYS A 371 -4.79 21.35 -3.02
C LYS A 371 -5.49 20.70 -1.83
N PRO A 372 -4.78 20.41 -0.73
CA PRO A 372 -5.41 19.89 0.49
C PRO A 372 -6.22 20.96 1.21
N THR A 373 -7.31 20.53 1.85
CA THR A 373 -8.07 21.30 2.84
C THR A 373 -7.88 20.65 4.21
N VAL A 374 -7.30 21.38 5.15
CA VAL A 374 -6.86 20.87 6.46
C VAL A 374 -7.50 21.65 7.58
N SER A 375 -8.10 20.95 8.53
CA SER A 375 -8.62 21.51 9.77
C SER A 375 -7.65 21.28 10.93
N PHE A 376 -7.37 22.33 11.68
CA PHE A 376 -6.61 22.30 12.93
C PHE A 376 -7.59 22.09 14.07
N VAL A 377 -7.52 20.97 14.76
CA VAL A 377 -8.49 20.60 15.80
C VAL A 377 -7.77 20.38 17.13
N LEU A 378 -8.28 20.98 18.20
CA LEU A 378 -7.78 20.78 19.55
C LEU A 378 -8.96 20.51 20.49
N ASN A 379 -8.95 19.35 21.16
CA ASN A 379 -10.02 18.92 22.05
C ASN A 379 -11.43 19.03 21.40
N ASN A 380 -11.56 18.48 20.19
CA ASN A 380 -12.76 18.52 19.34
C ASN A 380 -13.23 19.92 18.90
N ASN A 381 -12.45 20.97 19.16
CA ASN A 381 -12.73 22.32 18.67
C ASN A 381 -11.82 22.66 17.48
N THR A 382 -12.42 23.07 16.37
CA THR A 382 -11.66 23.58 15.22
C THR A 382 -11.06 24.95 15.54
N LEU A 383 -9.74 25.02 15.56
CA LEU A 383 -8.98 26.26 15.68
C LEU A 383 -9.05 27.06 14.39
N GLY A 384 -8.96 26.38 13.24
CA GLY A 384 -9.11 26.96 11.91
C GLY A 384 -9.03 25.92 10.81
N THR A 385 -9.44 26.29 9.60
CA THR A 385 -9.37 25.44 8.40
C THR A 385 -8.66 26.20 7.30
N ILE A 386 -7.68 25.55 6.66
CA ILE A 386 -6.86 26.14 5.61
C ILE A 386 -6.99 25.30 4.36
N LYS A 387 -7.26 25.97 3.23
CA LYS A 387 -7.21 25.37 1.90
C LYS A 387 -5.98 25.89 1.17
N ALA A 388 -5.23 25.00 0.55
CA ALA A 388 -4.08 25.39 -0.27
C ALA A 388 -4.50 26.29 -1.44
N LYS A 389 -3.72 27.34 -1.67
CA LYS A 389 -3.91 28.37 -2.72
C LYS A 389 -2.89 28.17 -3.83
N ASP A 390 -2.93 28.96 -4.89
CA ASP A 390 -2.04 28.78 -6.04
C ASP A 390 -0.54 28.87 -5.67
N ASN A 391 -0.16 29.71 -4.70
CA ASN A 391 1.23 29.82 -4.21
C ASN A 391 1.65 28.70 -3.24
N THR A 392 0.72 27.84 -2.82
CA THR A 392 0.94 26.68 -1.93
C THR A 392 0.46 25.37 -2.56
N THR A 393 0.04 25.41 -3.83
CA THR A 393 -0.37 24.24 -4.61
C THR A 393 0.87 23.46 -5.01
N ALA A 394 0.91 22.18 -4.65
CA ALA A 394 1.98 21.32 -5.10
C ALA A 394 1.73 20.92 -6.56
N LEU A 395 2.71 21.15 -7.45
CA LEU A 395 2.58 20.70 -8.84
C LEU A 395 2.43 19.18 -8.94
N ALA A 396 3.18 18.45 -8.09
CA ALA A 396 3.06 17.01 -7.91
C ALA A 396 3.56 16.60 -6.51
N ILE A 397 2.97 15.55 -5.96
CA ILE A 397 3.50 14.83 -4.79
C ILE A 397 3.50 13.34 -5.12
N LEU A 398 4.70 12.80 -5.37
CA LEU A 398 4.88 11.37 -5.65
C LEU A 398 4.69 10.54 -4.38
N PRO A 399 4.38 9.23 -4.49
CA PRO A 399 4.29 8.32 -3.36
C PRO A 399 5.54 8.34 -2.49
N ASN A 400 5.33 8.38 -1.17
CA ASN A 400 6.37 8.51 -0.12
C ASN A 400 7.22 9.80 -0.21
N GLU A 401 6.87 10.75 -1.08
CA GLU A 401 7.47 12.08 -1.13
C GLU A 401 6.62 13.12 -0.39
N SER A 402 7.14 14.35 -0.34
CA SER A 402 6.53 15.46 0.35
C SER A 402 6.60 16.74 -0.47
N TYR A 403 5.69 17.67 -0.18
CA TYR A 403 5.75 19.05 -0.65
C TYR A 403 5.76 20.05 0.51
N PRO A 404 6.73 20.98 0.55
CA PRO A 404 7.95 21.00 -0.26
C PRO A 404 8.79 19.72 -0.07
N LYS A 405 9.87 19.53 -0.84
CA LYS A 405 10.70 18.33 -0.67
C LYS A 405 11.41 18.33 0.68
N LYS A 406 11.65 17.16 1.28
CA LYS A 406 12.46 17.06 2.51
C LYS A 406 13.82 17.75 2.32
N GLY A 407 14.24 18.52 3.33
CA GLY A 407 15.43 19.39 3.26
C GLY A 407 15.15 20.82 2.77
N GLN A 408 13.95 21.11 2.27
CA GLN A 408 13.46 22.47 2.06
C GLN A 408 12.59 22.90 3.24
N ASN A 409 12.49 24.21 3.48
CA ASN A 409 11.59 24.75 4.52
C ASN A 409 10.13 24.42 4.19
N GLY A 410 9.34 24.07 5.21
CA GLY A 410 7.90 23.84 5.08
C GLY A 410 7.11 25.10 4.67
N ILE A 411 5.84 24.89 4.33
CA ILE A 411 4.91 25.96 3.99
C ILE A 411 4.51 26.69 5.27
N ALA A 412 4.80 27.99 5.35
CA ALA A 412 4.35 28.81 6.46
C ALA A 412 2.83 29.01 6.41
N ILE A 413 2.15 28.69 7.50
CA ILE A 413 0.74 29.00 7.71
C ILE A 413 0.67 30.32 8.46
N ASN A 414 0.77 31.41 7.71
CA ASN A 414 0.69 32.76 8.27
C ASN A 414 -0.70 33.39 8.10
N THR A 415 -1.66 32.75 7.40
CA THR A 415 -3.01 33.30 7.19
C THR A 415 -4.10 32.20 7.18
N MET A 416 -5.25 32.46 7.83
CA MET A 416 -6.48 31.67 7.67
C MET A 416 -7.36 32.15 6.49
N ASP A 417 -7.09 33.34 5.94
CA ASP A 417 -7.94 34.02 4.95
C ASP A 417 -7.08 34.79 3.90
N ASP A 418 -7.68 35.14 2.77
CA ASP A 418 -7.10 35.78 1.57
C ASP A 418 -6.60 37.22 1.77
N PHE A 419 -6.87 37.86 2.91
CA PHE A 419 -6.59 39.29 3.08
C PHE A 419 -5.92 39.70 4.41
N ASN A 420 -5.71 38.79 5.37
CA ASN A 420 -5.15 39.11 6.67
C ASN A 420 -4.19 38.02 7.19
N SER A 421 -2.88 38.26 7.04
CA SER A 421 -1.84 37.42 7.62
C SER A 421 -1.81 37.55 9.14
N ARG A 422 -2.65 36.78 9.84
CA ARG A 422 -2.72 36.74 11.30
C ARG A 422 -2.45 35.31 11.78
N PRO A 423 -1.58 35.13 12.80
CA PRO A 423 -1.42 33.86 13.49
C PRO A 423 -2.75 33.32 14.07
N ILE A 424 -2.80 32.03 14.34
CA ILE A 424 -3.96 31.34 14.91
C ILE A 424 -4.10 31.72 16.39
N PRO A 425 -5.15 32.43 16.83
CA PRO A 425 -5.32 32.75 18.24
C PRO A 425 -5.72 31.50 19.04
N LEU A 426 -5.07 31.28 20.17
CA LEU A 426 -5.41 30.29 21.18
C LEU A 426 -5.87 31.02 22.45
N ASN A 427 -7.05 30.69 22.94
CA ASN A 427 -7.46 31.13 24.26
C ASN A 427 -6.66 30.41 25.36
N LYS A 428 -6.79 30.88 26.60
CA LYS A 428 -6.13 30.31 27.78
C LYS A 428 -6.27 28.79 27.89
N ASP A 429 -7.50 28.29 27.76
CA ASP A 429 -7.79 26.88 27.96
C ASP A 429 -7.19 26.03 26.83
N GLN A 430 -7.23 26.52 25.59
CA GLN A 430 -6.60 25.90 24.43
C GLN A 430 -5.07 25.86 24.58
N LEU A 431 -4.45 26.98 24.94
CA LEU A 431 -3.01 27.05 25.19
C LEU A 431 -2.59 26.06 26.27
N SER A 432 -3.26 26.10 27.43
CA SER A 432 -3.01 25.18 28.54
C SER A 432 -3.17 23.73 28.13
N THR A 433 -4.23 23.40 27.38
CA THR A 433 -4.50 22.04 26.89
C THR A 433 -3.38 21.52 25.98
N PHE A 434 -2.91 22.36 25.05
CA PHE A 434 -1.87 21.98 24.10
C PHE A 434 -0.50 21.80 24.79
N ILE A 435 -0.04 22.78 25.57
CA ILE A 435 1.30 22.71 26.19
C ILE A 435 1.41 21.65 27.29
N SER A 436 0.28 21.26 27.90
CA SER A 436 0.24 20.18 28.90
C SER A 436 -0.02 18.80 28.30
N ASN A 437 -0.10 18.69 26.96
CA ASN A 437 -0.45 17.46 26.23
C ASN A 437 -1.72 16.77 26.72
N LYS A 438 -2.70 17.53 27.25
CA LYS A 438 -4.04 16.99 27.54
C LYS A 438 -4.75 16.54 26.27
N SER A 439 -4.49 17.25 25.17
CA SER A 439 -4.88 16.86 23.81
C SER A 439 -3.83 17.40 22.84
N PRO A 440 -3.40 16.60 21.85
CA PRO A 440 -2.62 17.13 20.74
C PRO A 440 -3.45 18.05 19.85
N ILE A 441 -2.77 18.83 19.01
CA ILE A 441 -3.39 19.43 17.83
C ILE A 441 -3.48 18.35 16.75
N LEU A 442 -4.68 18.06 16.30
CA LEU A 442 -4.94 17.19 15.15
C LEU A 442 -4.98 18.02 13.88
N LEU A 443 -4.32 17.53 12.83
CA LEU A 443 -4.47 18.01 11.46
C LEU A 443 -5.34 17.02 10.70
N GLU A 444 -6.58 17.40 10.47
CA GLU A 444 -7.56 16.59 9.75
C GLU A 444 -7.58 17.04 8.28
N THR A 445 -7.01 16.22 7.40
CA THR A 445 -7.03 16.48 5.96
C THR A 445 -8.33 15.94 5.37
N ASN A 446 -9.32 16.82 5.25
CA ASN A 446 -10.71 16.45 4.95
C ASN A 446 -10.92 16.14 3.47
N GLN A 447 -10.32 16.95 2.60
CA GLN A 447 -10.47 16.86 1.14
C GLN A 447 -9.15 17.21 0.47
N VAL A 448 -8.83 16.48 -0.58
CA VAL A 448 -7.64 16.70 -1.39
C VAL A 448 -8.09 16.81 -2.83
N GLU A 449 -8.01 18.01 -3.39
CA GLU A 449 -8.19 18.18 -4.82
C GLU A 449 -6.87 17.83 -5.52
N GLY A 450 -6.96 17.11 -6.64
CA GLY A 450 -5.82 16.83 -7.49
C GLY A 450 -6.17 15.93 -8.66
N LYS A 451 -5.22 15.81 -9.57
CA LYS A 451 -5.35 15.07 -10.84
C LYS A 451 -4.51 13.80 -10.83
N TYR A 452 -4.95 12.81 -11.59
CA TYR A 452 -4.13 11.68 -12.00
C TYR A 452 -3.70 11.84 -13.45
N MET A 453 -2.58 11.23 -13.78
CA MET A 453 -2.05 11.19 -15.13
C MET A 453 -2.32 9.82 -15.75
N ILE A 454 -2.42 9.78 -17.07
CA ILE A 454 -2.49 8.56 -17.88
C ILE A 454 -1.47 8.64 -19.02
N LYS A 455 -1.17 7.49 -19.59
CA LYS A 455 -0.28 7.37 -20.75
C LYS A 455 -1.13 7.18 -22.01
N ASP A 456 -1.09 8.16 -22.91
CA ASP A 456 -1.91 8.12 -24.11
C ASP A 456 -1.36 7.14 -25.18
N SER A 457 -2.08 7.01 -26.29
CA SER A 457 -1.65 6.23 -27.46
C SER A 457 -0.36 6.76 -28.10
N LYS A 458 0.09 7.98 -27.76
CA LYS A 458 1.38 8.54 -28.15
C LYS A 458 2.50 8.24 -27.16
N GLY A 459 2.21 7.53 -26.08
CA GLY A 459 3.13 7.31 -24.98
C GLY A 459 3.42 8.55 -24.15
N ASN A 460 2.73 9.67 -24.41
CA ASN A 460 2.86 10.89 -23.63
C ASN A 460 2.08 10.76 -22.33
N ILE A 461 2.59 11.41 -21.29
CA ILE A 461 1.90 11.54 -20.01
C ILE A 461 0.99 12.77 -20.10
N LYS A 462 -0.32 12.56 -19.97
CA LYS A 462 -1.34 13.63 -19.99
C LYS A 462 -2.26 13.51 -18.77
N ILE A 463 -3.00 14.58 -18.47
CA ILE A 463 -4.03 14.55 -17.43
C ILE A 463 -5.13 13.57 -17.87
N GLY A 464 -5.38 12.55 -17.06
CA GLY A 464 -6.45 11.57 -17.29
C GLY A 464 -7.77 12.00 -16.65
N GLY A 465 -7.70 12.64 -15.48
CA GLY A 465 -8.89 13.08 -14.78
C GLY A 465 -8.61 13.57 -13.36
N SER A 466 -9.67 13.67 -12.58
CA SER A 466 -9.64 14.04 -11.16
C SER A 466 -9.63 12.80 -10.28
N TRP A 467 -8.89 12.82 -9.17
CA TRP A 467 -8.97 11.76 -8.16
C TRP A 467 -10.33 11.71 -7.46
N ASN A 468 -11.02 12.85 -7.38
CA ASN A 468 -12.41 12.90 -6.89
C ASN A 468 -13.33 11.96 -7.71
N GLY A 469 -14.09 11.10 -7.03
CA GLY A 469 -14.92 10.05 -7.64
C GLY A 469 -14.19 8.70 -7.71
N VAL A 470 -12.93 8.70 -8.16
CA VAL A 470 -12.07 7.49 -8.21
C VAL A 470 -11.75 7.00 -6.81
N GLU A 471 -11.43 7.91 -5.88
CA GLU A 471 -11.13 7.53 -4.49
C GLU A 471 -12.26 6.74 -3.83
N GLN A 472 -13.52 7.09 -4.10
CA GLN A 472 -14.68 6.41 -3.54
C GLN A 472 -14.83 4.99 -4.12
N GLN A 473 -14.51 4.80 -5.40
CA GLN A 473 -14.49 3.48 -6.04
C GLN A 473 -13.43 2.58 -5.38
N VAL A 474 -12.20 3.09 -5.26
CA VAL A 474 -11.11 2.38 -4.57
C VAL A 474 -11.53 2.02 -3.14
N LYS A 475 -12.02 2.99 -2.35
CA LYS A 475 -12.45 2.76 -0.95
C LYS A 475 -13.56 1.71 -0.83
N ASN A 476 -14.41 1.56 -1.84
CA ASN A 476 -15.52 0.59 -1.81
C ASN A 476 -15.11 -0.83 -2.23
N LYS A 477 -14.04 -1.00 -3.00
CA LYS A 477 -13.54 -2.31 -3.47
C LYS A 477 -12.37 -2.86 -2.65
N THR A 478 -11.73 -2.02 -1.84
CA THR A 478 -10.46 -2.35 -1.18
C THR A 478 -10.54 -2.37 0.34
N SER A 479 -9.58 -3.06 0.94
CA SER A 479 -9.20 -2.97 2.35
C SER A 479 -8.07 -1.97 2.54
N SER A 480 -8.09 -1.21 3.64
CA SER A 480 -7.01 -0.29 4.03
C SER A 480 -6.07 -0.95 5.02
N ILE A 481 -4.78 -0.96 4.71
CA ILE A 481 -3.73 -1.43 5.60
C ILE A 481 -2.74 -0.29 5.82
N ILE A 482 -2.52 0.07 7.07
CA ILE A 482 -1.58 1.12 7.49
C ILE A 482 -0.43 0.47 8.25
N ILE A 483 0.81 0.79 7.88
CA ILE A 483 2.01 0.45 8.68
C ILE A 483 2.58 1.76 9.23
N ASP A 484 2.64 1.85 10.56
CA ASP A 484 3.28 2.93 11.31
C ASP A 484 4.57 2.39 11.92
N ASP A 485 5.73 2.87 11.47
CA ASP A 485 7.03 2.44 11.97
C ASP A 485 7.60 3.30 13.12
N GLY A 486 6.79 4.26 13.60
CA GLY A 486 7.15 5.24 14.62
C GLY A 486 7.87 6.47 14.08
N GLU A 487 8.42 6.42 12.86
CA GLU A 487 9.07 7.55 12.19
C GLU A 487 8.22 8.06 11.03
N SER A 488 7.52 7.15 10.35
CA SER A 488 6.72 7.39 9.16
C SER A 488 5.50 6.48 9.14
N VAL A 489 4.53 6.85 8.31
CA VAL A 489 3.35 6.04 8.03
C VAL A 489 3.24 5.79 6.54
N VAL A 490 2.77 4.60 6.18
CA VAL A 490 2.37 4.26 4.81
C VAL A 490 0.99 3.64 4.85
N GLU A 491 0.15 3.99 3.89
CA GLU A 491 -1.19 3.42 3.71
C GLU A 491 -1.28 2.74 2.34
N ARG A 492 -1.85 1.54 2.31
CA ARG A 492 -2.10 0.76 1.10
C ARG A 492 -3.57 0.36 1.04
N ARG A 493 -4.09 0.35 -0.18
CA ARG A 493 -5.46 -0.06 -0.51
C ARG A 493 -5.35 -1.30 -1.38
N ILE A 494 -5.84 -2.43 -0.89
CA ILE A 494 -5.70 -3.74 -1.53
C ILE A 494 -7.08 -4.24 -1.92
N ALA A 495 -7.26 -4.63 -3.19
CA ALA A 495 -8.48 -5.24 -3.69
C ALA A 495 -8.83 -6.47 -2.85
N SER A 496 -10.11 -6.61 -2.52
CA SER A 496 -10.57 -7.61 -1.55
C SER A 496 -11.92 -8.14 -1.96
N LYS A 497 -12.11 -9.45 -1.79
CA LYS A 497 -13.35 -10.12 -2.18
C LYS A 497 -14.51 -9.78 -1.24
N ASN A 498 -15.66 -9.44 -1.81
CA ASN A 498 -16.92 -9.33 -1.11
C ASN A 498 -17.65 -10.68 -1.04
N TYR A 499 -17.49 -11.42 0.05
CA TYR A 499 -18.16 -12.72 0.25
C TYR A 499 -19.70 -12.65 0.33
N SER A 500 -20.28 -11.46 0.45
CA SER A 500 -21.74 -11.29 0.38
C SER A 500 -22.27 -11.18 -1.05
N ASP A 501 -21.39 -11.00 -2.04
CA ASP A 501 -21.73 -10.93 -3.45
C ASP A 501 -21.19 -12.16 -4.19
N PRO A 502 -22.06 -13.11 -4.62
CA PRO A 502 -21.62 -14.30 -5.35
C PRO A 502 -21.03 -13.97 -6.74
N GLU A 503 -21.33 -12.80 -7.30
CA GLU A 503 -20.81 -12.35 -8.59
C GLU A 503 -19.45 -11.64 -8.44
N ASP A 504 -19.00 -11.33 -7.22
CA ASP A 504 -17.67 -10.81 -7.01
C ASP A 504 -16.60 -11.92 -7.18
N LYS A 505 -15.87 -11.85 -8.29
CA LYS A 505 -14.78 -12.76 -8.64
C LYS A 505 -13.39 -12.20 -8.31
N THR A 506 -13.31 -11.10 -7.57
CA THR A 506 -12.04 -10.59 -7.04
C THR A 506 -11.28 -11.72 -6.32
N PRO A 507 -9.98 -11.89 -6.59
CA PRO A 507 -9.17 -12.90 -5.92
C PRO A 507 -9.24 -12.80 -4.39
N GLU A 508 -9.33 -13.95 -3.74
CA GLU A 508 -9.27 -14.05 -2.28
C GLU A 508 -7.83 -13.83 -1.81
N LEU A 509 -7.65 -12.98 -0.79
CA LEU A 509 -6.36 -12.71 -0.17
C LEU A 509 -6.48 -12.78 1.35
N THR A 510 -5.45 -13.32 2.00
CA THR A 510 -5.24 -13.17 3.44
C THR A 510 -4.59 -11.82 3.76
N LEU A 511 -4.59 -11.39 5.02
CA LEU A 511 -3.80 -10.23 5.47
C LEU A 511 -2.31 -10.45 5.17
N LYS A 512 -1.79 -11.68 5.35
CA LYS A 512 -0.41 -12.04 4.99
C LYS A 512 -0.11 -11.79 3.51
N ASP A 513 -0.99 -12.23 2.61
CA ASP A 513 -0.82 -12.04 1.17
C ASP A 513 -0.90 -10.56 0.79
N ALA A 514 -1.87 -9.84 1.36
CA ALA A 514 -2.06 -8.40 1.16
C ALA A 514 -0.82 -7.59 1.58
N LEU A 515 -0.18 -7.96 2.69
CA LEU A 515 1.08 -7.36 3.13
C LEU A 515 2.21 -7.62 2.13
N LYS A 516 2.36 -8.86 1.64
CA LYS A 516 3.42 -9.22 0.69
C LYS A 516 3.31 -8.48 -0.65
N ILE A 517 2.10 -8.27 -1.16
CA ILE A 517 1.91 -7.59 -2.45
C ILE A 517 1.84 -6.07 -2.31
N GLY A 518 1.33 -5.56 -1.18
CA GLY A 518 1.05 -4.14 -0.98
C GLY A 518 2.25 -3.30 -0.55
N PHE A 519 3.32 -3.93 -0.03
CA PHE A 519 4.46 -3.22 0.55
C PHE A 519 5.79 -3.80 0.05
N ASN A 520 6.54 -3.04 -0.75
CA ASN A 520 7.83 -3.50 -1.31
C ASN A 520 8.91 -3.77 -0.25
N ASP A 521 8.83 -3.09 0.91
CA ASP A 521 9.77 -3.27 2.02
C ASP A 521 9.49 -4.53 2.86
N ILE A 522 8.46 -5.31 2.50
CA ILE A 522 8.16 -6.59 3.14
C ILE A 522 8.95 -7.72 2.48
N SER A 523 9.60 -8.52 3.32
CA SER A 523 10.29 -9.75 2.92
C SER A 523 9.85 -10.91 3.79
N GLU A 524 9.80 -12.11 3.22
CA GLU A 524 9.52 -13.35 3.95
C GLU A 524 10.80 -14.16 4.10
N LYS A 525 11.14 -14.52 5.34
CA LYS A 525 12.29 -15.38 5.67
C LYS A 525 11.83 -16.42 6.67
N GLU A 526 12.03 -17.71 6.34
CA GLU A 526 11.63 -18.83 7.20
C GLU A 526 10.14 -18.76 7.61
N GLY A 527 9.27 -18.33 6.68
CA GLY A 527 7.82 -18.20 6.90
C GLY A 527 7.37 -16.95 7.67
N LYS A 528 8.31 -16.09 8.11
CA LYS A 528 8.04 -14.86 8.87
C LYS A 528 8.22 -13.61 8.01
N LEU A 529 7.35 -12.64 8.19
CA LEU A 529 7.37 -11.35 7.53
C LEU A 529 8.23 -10.33 8.29
N PHE A 530 8.98 -9.56 7.50
CA PHE A 530 9.83 -8.47 7.97
C PHE A 530 9.60 -7.22 7.12
N TYR A 531 9.28 -6.10 7.76
CA TYR A 531 9.21 -4.76 7.17
C TYR A 531 10.45 -3.96 7.58
N LYS A 532 11.24 -3.48 6.62
CA LYS A 532 12.50 -2.75 6.89
C LYS A 532 13.40 -3.46 7.92
N ASN A 533 13.54 -4.78 7.80
CA ASN A 533 14.29 -5.69 8.71
C ASN A 533 13.74 -5.83 10.15
N LYS A 534 12.60 -5.20 10.47
CA LYS A 534 11.85 -5.44 11.71
C LYS A 534 10.79 -6.49 11.44
N SER A 535 10.68 -7.48 12.31
CA SER A 535 9.64 -8.50 12.17
C SER A 535 8.29 -7.86 12.45
N ILE A 536 7.30 -8.12 11.60
CA ILE A 536 5.97 -7.51 11.73
C ILE A 536 4.92 -8.45 12.30
N GLU A 537 5.29 -9.69 12.58
CA GLU A 537 4.45 -10.74 13.16
C GLU A 537 3.56 -10.25 14.31
N GLU A 538 2.46 -10.96 14.55
CA GLU A 538 1.44 -10.56 15.53
C GLU A 538 1.99 -10.29 16.94
N TYR A 539 3.01 -11.02 17.37
CA TYR A 539 3.64 -10.85 18.68
C TYR A 539 4.59 -9.64 18.75
N HIS A 540 5.00 -9.07 17.61
CA HIS A 540 5.92 -7.92 17.54
C HIS A 540 5.21 -6.60 17.33
N SER A 541 4.20 -6.59 16.46
CA SER A 541 3.44 -5.40 16.13
C SER A 541 2.21 -5.29 17.02
N LEU A 542 1.71 -4.08 17.23
CA LEU A 542 0.34 -3.88 17.72
C LEU A 542 -0.59 -3.71 16.53
N ALA A 543 -1.68 -4.47 16.50
CA ALA A 543 -2.73 -4.31 15.51
C ALA A 543 -3.88 -3.48 16.10
N TYR A 544 -4.41 -2.54 15.31
CA TYR A 544 -5.58 -1.75 15.65
C TYR A 544 -6.59 -1.82 14.50
N LEU A 545 -7.83 -2.09 14.84
CA LEU A 545 -8.96 -2.27 13.92
C LEU A 545 -10.05 -1.26 14.24
N ASP A 546 -10.83 -0.87 13.23
CA ASP A 546 -12.14 -0.26 13.47
C ASP A 546 -13.17 -1.31 13.94
N GLU A 547 -14.33 -0.85 14.41
CA GLU A 547 -15.37 -1.74 14.92
C GLU A 547 -15.89 -2.72 13.86
N TYR A 548 -16.09 -2.25 12.62
CA TYR A 548 -16.55 -3.08 11.51
C TYR A 548 -15.57 -4.22 11.21
N THR A 549 -14.28 -3.91 11.11
CA THR A 549 -13.21 -4.87 10.82
C THR A 549 -13.05 -5.85 11.97
N ALA A 550 -13.10 -5.36 13.21
CA ALA A 550 -13.03 -6.22 14.38
C ALA A 550 -14.18 -7.24 14.39
N ASP A 551 -15.40 -6.84 14.05
CA ASP A 551 -16.54 -7.76 13.98
C ASP A 551 -16.41 -8.78 12.85
N LYS A 552 -15.84 -8.40 11.71
CA LYS A 552 -15.54 -9.32 10.61
C LYS A 552 -14.45 -10.31 10.97
N VAL A 553 -13.33 -9.85 11.51
CA VAL A 553 -12.27 -10.70 12.07
C VAL A 553 -12.88 -11.63 13.13
N ARG A 554 -13.82 -11.13 13.93
CA ARG A 554 -14.56 -11.93 14.90
C ARG A 554 -15.43 -13.03 14.34
N LYS A 555 -16.02 -12.78 13.19
CA LYS A 555 -16.80 -13.79 12.51
C LYS A 555 -15.90 -14.87 11.92
N GLN A 556 -14.77 -14.51 11.32
CA GLN A 556 -13.88 -15.44 10.64
C GLN A 556 -13.18 -16.41 11.61
N LEU A 557 -12.62 -15.90 12.72
CA LEU A 557 -11.93 -16.74 13.70
C LEU A 557 -12.86 -17.65 14.52
N SER A 558 -14.17 -17.38 14.53
CA SER A 558 -15.17 -18.24 15.20
C SER A 558 -15.76 -19.30 14.28
N ASP A 559 -15.41 -19.29 13.00
CA ASP A 559 -15.99 -20.18 12.00
C ASP A 559 -15.14 -21.45 11.89
N ASP A 560 -15.57 -22.53 12.54
CA ASP A 560 -14.85 -23.81 12.56
C ASP A 560 -15.22 -24.75 11.40
N GLU A 561 -16.32 -24.49 10.69
CA GLU A 561 -16.89 -25.41 9.68
C GLU A 561 -17.08 -24.79 8.29
N GLY A 562 -17.11 -23.46 8.19
CA GLY A 562 -17.38 -22.71 6.97
C GLY A 562 -16.13 -22.33 6.17
N ILE A 563 -16.28 -21.26 5.38
CA ILE A 563 -15.26 -20.78 4.44
C ILE A 563 -14.04 -20.15 5.13
N TYR A 564 -14.11 -19.93 6.45
CA TYR A 564 -13.02 -19.38 7.25
C TYR A 564 -12.41 -20.40 8.24
N ARG A 565 -12.73 -21.69 8.13
CA ARG A 565 -12.19 -22.76 9.01
C ARG A 565 -10.66 -22.82 9.14
N GLU A 566 -9.96 -22.29 8.14
CA GLU A 566 -8.49 -22.26 8.06
C GLU A 566 -7.89 -21.04 8.76
N VAL A 567 -8.70 -20.04 9.12
CA VAL A 567 -8.26 -18.82 9.82
C VAL A 567 -7.96 -19.18 11.27
N LYS A 568 -6.70 -19.06 11.70
CA LYS A 568 -6.27 -19.34 13.08
C LYS A 568 -5.67 -18.14 13.78
N ASP A 569 -5.07 -17.22 13.03
CA ASP A 569 -4.51 -15.98 13.57
C ASP A 569 -4.93 -14.75 12.77
N LEU A 570 -4.42 -13.58 13.17
CA LEU A 570 -4.74 -12.31 12.50
C LEU A 570 -4.21 -12.24 11.06
N TYR A 571 -3.10 -12.91 10.75
CA TYR A 571 -2.46 -12.87 9.44
C TYR A 571 -3.16 -13.79 8.43
N ASP A 572 -3.85 -14.82 8.91
CA ASP A 572 -4.69 -15.73 8.12
C ASP A 572 -6.05 -15.12 7.73
N ILE A 573 -6.47 -14.01 8.34
CA ILE A 573 -7.79 -13.42 8.08
C ILE A 573 -7.92 -13.04 6.61
N LYS A 574 -9.05 -13.41 6.01
CA LYS A 574 -9.38 -13.06 4.64
C LYS A 574 -9.84 -11.61 4.60
N ILE A 575 -9.15 -10.76 3.86
CA ILE A 575 -9.48 -9.34 3.79
C ILE A 575 -10.76 -9.12 2.98
N GLU A 576 -11.62 -8.20 3.43
CA GLU A 576 -12.91 -7.85 2.82
C GLU A 576 -12.98 -6.34 2.57
N PRO A 577 -13.71 -5.88 1.52
CA PRO A 577 -13.84 -4.46 1.26
C PRO A 577 -14.25 -3.65 2.49
N LYS A 578 -13.66 -2.45 2.61
CA LYS A 578 -13.85 -1.50 3.71
C LYS A 578 -13.23 -1.90 5.05
N MET A 579 -12.57 -3.06 5.15
CA MET A 579 -11.76 -3.35 6.33
C MET A 579 -10.64 -2.31 6.49
N ALA A 580 -10.30 -1.98 7.73
CA ALA A 580 -9.28 -1.00 8.09
C ALA A 580 -8.39 -1.55 9.22
N ILE A 581 -7.11 -1.73 8.91
CA ILE A 581 -6.12 -2.38 9.76
C ILE A 581 -4.90 -1.47 9.89
N THR A 582 -4.52 -1.13 11.12
CA THR A 582 -3.27 -0.42 11.41
C THR A 582 -2.31 -1.36 12.15
N LEU A 583 -1.10 -1.55 11.61
CA LEU A 583 0.01 -2.26 12.24
C LEU A 583 1.04 -1.26 12.75
N LYS A 584 1.17 -1.14 14.07
CA LYS A 584 2.12 -0.24 14.71
C LYS A 584 3.36 -1.02 15.17
N GLN A 585 4.51 -0.65 14.62
CA GLN A 585 5.79 -1.26 14.94
C GLN A 585 6.32 -0.77 16.29
N PRO A 586 7.10 -1.60 16.98
CA PRO A 586 7.75 -1.19 18.21
C PRO A 586 8.90 -0.21 17.96
N LYS A 587 9.01 0.76 18.87
CA LYS A 587 10.11 1.73 18.92
C LYS A 587 11.41 1.06 19.35
N PHE A 588 11.31 0.17 20.34
CA PHE A 588 12.43 -0.66 20.80
C PHE A 588 12.03 -2.12 20.82
N TYR A 589 12.98 -3.00 20.49
CA TYR A 589 12.69 -4.42 20.37
C TYR A 589 13.91 -5.28 20.71
N ASP A 590 13.66 -6.35 21.46
CA ASP A 590 14.61 -7.37 21.86
C ASP A 590 14.15 -8.75 21.36
N LYS A 591 14.80 -9.22 20.29
CA LYS A 591 14.63 -10.57 19.73
C LYS A 591 15.07 -11.68 20.67
N SER A 592 15.74 -11.35 21.78
CA SER A 592 16.32 -12.29 22.72
C SER A 592 17.43 -13.16 22.11
N GLU A 593 18.04 -12.75 20.99
CA GLU A 593 19.13 -13.47 20.30
C GLU A 593 20.52 -13.28 20.97
N SER A 594 20.59 -12.44 21.99
CA SER A 594 21.82 -12.10 22.71
C SER A 594 21.64 -12.33 24.20
N LYS A 595 22.73 -12.70 24.87
CA LYS A 595 22.78 -12.80 26.34
C LYS A 595 22.45 -11.49 27.05
N ARG A 596 22.65 -10.36 26.38
CA ARG A 596 22.32 -9.02 26.87
C ARG A 596 21.15 -8.46 26.09
N SER A 597 20.16 -7.96 26.82
CA SER A 597 19.04 -7.23 26.24
C SER A 597 19.53 -5.85 25.75
N PRO A 598 19.16 -5.41 24.54
CA PRO A 598 19.39 -4.04 24.09
C PRO A 598 18.53 -3.01 24.84
N LEU A 599 17.49 -3.45 25.55
CA LEU A 599 16.59 -2.58 26.31
C LEU A 599 17.21 -2.17 27.66
N GLY A 600 18.05 -3.04 28.24
CA GLY A 600 18.67 -2.79 29.53
C GLY A 600 19.15 -4.06 30.23
N ASN A 601 19.19 -4.02 31.56
CA ASN A 601 19.72 -5.12 32.35
C ASN A 601 18.59 -6.06 32.79
N LEU A 602 18.77 -7.36 32.53
CA LEU A 602 17.96 -8.42 33.12
C LEU A 602 18.63 -8.91 34.41
N ASN A 603 17.84 -9.23 35.43
CA ASN A 603 18.37 -9.66 36.72
C ASN A 603 19.10 -11.03 36.68
N SER A 604 19.91 -11.31 37.71
CA SER A 604 20.87 -12.43 37.74
C SER A 604 20.27 -13.84 37.80
N VAL A 605 18.95 -13.98 37.94
CA VAL A 605 18.22 -15.27 37.92
C VAL A 605 17.73 -15.67 36.53
N VAL A 606 18.00 -14.84 35.52
CA VAL A 606 17.70 -15.12 34.11
C VAL A 606 18.92 -15.71 33.42
N THR A 607 18.72 -16.83 32.74
CA THR A 607 19.71 -17.41 31.82
C THR A 607 19.25 -17.23 30.37
N HIS A 608 20.18 -16.98 29.46
CA HIS A 608 19.91 -16.91 28.03
C HIS A 608 20.19 -18.27 27.38
N ARG A 609 19.25 -18.76 26.57
CA ARG A 609 19.37 -20.01 25.81
C ARG A 609 19.04 -19.77 24.34
N MET A 610 19.56 -20.64 23.47
CA MET A 610 19.24 -20.64 22.03
C MET A 610 18.13 -21.62 21.67
N VAL A 611 17.75 -22.48 22.62
CA VAL A 611 16.67 -23.46 22.49
C VAL A 611 15.97 -23.51 23.84
N ASP A 612 14.64 -23.46 23.87
CA ASP A 612 13.88 -23.67 25.10
C ASP A 612 13.82 -25.16 25.47
N ASP A 613 13.43 -25.50 26.71
CA ASP A 613 13.41 -26.90 27.18
C ASP A 613 12.34 -27.76 26.47
N LEU A 614 11.63 -27.19 25.50
CA LEU A 614 10.62 -27.83 24.65
C LEU A 614 11.09 -27.95 23.19
N GLY A 615 12.35 -27.61 22.90
CA GLY A 615 12.99 -27.83 21.60
C GLY A 615 12.76 -26.73 20.57
N ASN A 616 12.18 -25.58 20.94
CA ASN A 616 12.01 -24.48 19.99
C ASN A 616 13.34 -23.75 19.78
N VAL A 617 13.77 -23.64 18.52
CA VAL A 617 15.01 -22.96 18.13
C VAL A 617 14.79 -21.45 18.06
N GLY A 618 15.65 -20.69 18.74
CA GLY A 618 15.64 -19.23 18.80
C GLY A 618 16.09 -18.70 20.17
N GLY A 619 16.62 -17.48 20.20
CA GLY A 619 17.03 -16.85 21.45
C GLY A 619 15.88 -16.72 22.45
N VAL A 620 16.10 -17.13 23.70
CA VAL A 620 15.09 -17.09 24.77
C VAL A 620 15.72 -16.76 26.13
N TYR A 621 14.99 -16.02 26.95
CA TYR A 621 15.32 -15.81 28.36
C TYR A 621 14.56 -16.80 29.22
N GLN A 622 15.28 -17.56 30.04
CA GLN A 622 14.75 -18.52 30.99
C GLN A 622 14.91 -17.98 32.41
N ALA A 623 13.79 -17.81 33.09
CA ALA A 623 13.72 -17.50 34.52
C ALA A 623 13.50 -18.80 35.31
N GLN A 624 14.49 -19.21 36.11
CA GLN A 624 14.35 -20.38 36.97
C GLN A 624 13.65 -20.02 38.27
N THR A 625 12.73 -20.87 38.72
CA THR A 625 12.15 -20.75 40.06
C THR A 625 13.17 -21.21 41.10
N THR A 626 13.35 -20.40 42.14
CA THR A 626 14.08 -20.79 43.35
C THR A 626 13.09 -21.30 44.40
N ASN A 627 13.59 -21.83 45.52
CA ASN A 627 12.79 -22.22 46.69
C ASN A 627 12.04 -21.04 47.35
N SER A 628 12.15 -19.83 46.81
CA SER A 628 11.34 -18.69 47.23
C SER A 628 9.89 -18.85 46.78
N PRO A 629 8.89 -18.52 47.62
CA PRO A 629 7.47 -18.54 47.26
C PRO A 629 7.10 -17.50 46.18
N MET A 630 7.99 -16.55 45.89
CA MET A 630 7.84 -15.57 44.82
C MET A 630 9.19 -15.38 44.13
N ASN A 631 9.21 -15.58 42.81
CA ASN A 631 10.37 -15.34 41.96
C ASN A 631 10.05 -14.15 41.06
N THR A 632 10.98 -13.20 40.92
CA THR A 632 10.77 -12.05 40.04
C THR A 632 11.89 -11.92 39.02
N VAL A 633 11.53 -11.51 37.81
CA VAL A 633 12.43 -11.05 36.76
C VAL A 633 12.23 -9.57 36.58
N ARG A 634 13.32 -8.82 36.58
CA ARG A 634 13.32 -7.38 36.33
C ARG A 634 14.08 -7.11 35.05
N LEU A 635 13.46 -6.31 34.18
CA LEU A 635 14.11 -5.61 33.10
C LEU A 635 14.24 -4.15 33.51
N ASP A 636 15.45 -3.76 33.89
CA ASP A 636 15.79 -2.37 34.20
C ASP A 636 16.21 -1.68 32.90
N PHE A 637 15.39 -0.74 32.40
CA PHE A 637 15.70 0.00 31.18
C PHE A 637 17.01 0.78 31.33
N SER A 638 17.84 0.73 30.28
CA SER A 638 19.07 1.53 30.25
C SER A 638 18.76 3.03 30.22
N ALA A 639 19.70 3.84 30.70
CA ALA A 639 19.58 5.30 30.66
C ALA A 639 19.37 5.83 29.23
N ASP A 640 19.96 5.18 28.23
CA ASP A 640 19.83 5.59 26.83
C ASP A 640 18.44 5.29 26.26
N ILE A 641 17.80 4.20 26.69
CA ILE A 641 16.41 3.91 26.32
C ILE A 641 15.47 4.91 27.00
N LEU A 642 15.64 5.16 28.30
CA LEU A 642 14.80 6.09 29.05
C LEU A 642 14.85 7.51 28.48
N LYS A 643 16.02 7.99 28.00
CA LYS A 643 16.16 9.29 27.34
C LYS A 643 15.41 9.41 26.01
N LYS A 644 15.12 8.29 25.36
CA LYS A 644 14.44 8.24 24.05
C LYS A 644 12.93 7.99 24.18
N LEU A 645 12.44 7.73 25.38
CA LEU A 645 11.02 7.67 25.69
C LEU A 645 10.52 9.08 25.95
N ASN A 646 9.39 9.44 25.33
CA ASN A 646 8.76 10.72 25.58
C ASN A 646 8.08 10.66 26.95
N PRO A 647 8.46 11.53 27.92
CA PRO A 647 7.89 11.53 29.26
C PRO A 647 6.38 11.78 29.32
N ASN A 648 5.80 12.34 28.25
CA ASN A 648 4.38 12.67 28.14
C ASN A 648 3.58 11.66 27.30
N SER A 649 4.21 10.58 26.82
CA SER A 649 3.56 9.55 25.99
C SER A 649 3.47 8.23 26.73
N LYS A 650 2.43 7.45 26.46
CA LYS A 650 2.32 6.08 26.96
C LYS A 650 2.87 5.07 25.97
N TYR A 651 3.30 3.93 26.51
CA TYR A 651 3.85 2.82 25.76
C TYR A 651 3.19 1.51 26.18
N TYR A 652 3.01 0.57 25.27
CA TYR A 652 2.84 -0.82 25.64
C TYR A 652 4.19 -1.51 25.62
N ILE A 653 4.49 -2.22 26.70
CA ILE A 653 5.57 -3.21 26.70
C ILE A 653 4.93 -4.57 26.46
N THR A 654 5.32 -5.24 25.40
CA THR A 654 4.80 -6.58 25.07
C THR A 654 5.91 -7.62 25.07
N LEU A 655 5.58 -8.85 25.43
CA LEU A 655 6.51 -9.98 25.45
C LEU A 655 5.76 -11.30 25.28
N SER A 656 6.42 -12.27 24.65
CA SER A 656 5.91 -13.64 24.51
C SER A 656 6.36 -14.46 25.72
N VAL A 657 5.43 -15.08 26.45
CA VAL A 657 5.70 -15.84 27.69
C VAL A 657 5.14 -17.26 27.61
N LYS A 658 5.91 -18.23 28.09
CA LYS A 658 5.56 -19.65 28.18
C LYS A 658 6.06 -20.23 29.51
N ALA A 659 5.39 -21.23 30.06
CA ALA A 659 5.85 -21.92 31.28
C ALA A 659 6.04 -23.41 31.04
N ASP A 660 6.88 -24.07 31.85
CA ASP A 660 7.03 -25.53 31.82
C ASP A 660 5.71 -26.24 32.16
N SER A 661 5.53 -27.48 31.68
CA SER A 661 4.32 -28.29 31.94
C SER A 661 4.12 -28.63 33.43
N LYS A 662 5.21 -28.59 34.20
CA LYS A 662 5.22 -28.78 35.66
C LYS A 662 4.94 -27.49 36.43
N PHE A 663 4.85 -26.35 35.74
CA PHE A 663 4.46 -25.08 36.33
C PHE A 663 2.94 -25.13 36.56
N PRO A 664 2.45 -24.96 37.80
CA PRO A 664 1.01 -24.89 38.05
C PRO A 664 0.46 -23.73 37.22
N THR A 665 -0.72 -23.87 36.60
CA THR A 665 -1.39 -22.91 35.69
C THR A 665 -1.71 -21.52 36.30
N SER A 666 -1.04 -21.18 37.40
CA SER A 666 -0.98 -19.95 38.17
C SER A 666 -0.51 -18.77 37.33
N ALA A 667 -1.23 -17.65 37.50
CA ALA A 667 -1.02 -16.43 36.78
C ALA A 667 0.41 -15.86 36.90
N VAL A 668 1.06 -15.55 35.78
CA VAL A 668 2.16 -14.59 35.73
C VAL A 668 1.59 -13.23 36.10
N THR A 669 2.16 -12.60 37.12
CA THR A 669 1.81 -11.22 37.45
C THR A 669 2.83 -10.29 36.84
N VAL A 670 2.40 -9.40 35.96
CA VAL A 670 3.26 -8.34 35.43
C VAL A 670 2.91 -7.03 36.12
N ARG A 671 3.96 -6.32 36.53
CA ARG A 671 3.85 -5.00 37.14
C ARG A 671 4.98 -4.10 36.66
N THR A 672 4.68 -2.82 36.61
CA THR A 672 5.64 -1.78 36.25
C THR A 672 6.03 -1.03 37.53
N LEU A 673 7.33 -0.78 37.71
CA LEU A 673 7.88 -0.21 38.95
C LEU A 673 8.58 1.13 38.69
N GLY A 674 8.29 2.09 39.58
CA GLY A 674 8.92 3.40 39.65
C GLY A 674 10.26 3.39 40.38
N ASN A 675 10.80 4.58 40.63
CA ASN A 675 11.98 4.74 41.49
C ASN A 675 11.76 4.08 42.87
N TYR A 676 12.80 3.40 43.37
CA TYR A 676 12.80 2.69 44.66
C TYR A 676 11.83 1.49 44.77
N GLY A 677 11.29 0.99 43.65
CA GLY A 677 10.40 -0.17 43.64
C GLY A 677 8.96 0.13 44.05
N THR A 678 8.56 1.41 44.04
CA THR A 678 7.17 1.82 44.22
C THR A 678 6.32 1.30 43.06
N MET A 679 5.18 0.67 43.37
CA MET A 679 4.25 0.21 42.34
C MET A 679 3.61 1.40 41.64
N ASN A 680 3.54 1.36 40.32
CA ASN A 680 2.91 2.42 39.53
C ASN A 680 2.01 1.78 38.46
N GLY A 681 0.85 1.29 38.91
CA GLY A 681 -0.15 0.63 38.08
C GLY A 681 -0.77 -0.60 38.76
N PRO A 682 -1.90 -1.12 38.23
CA PRO A 682 -2.51 -2.35 38.73
C PRO A 682 -1.66 -3.58 38.37
N ASN A 683 -1.59 -4.57 39.27
CA ASN A 683 -1.04 -5.88 38.95
C ASN A 683 -1.90 -6.56 37.87
N GLN A 684 -1.29 -6.93 36.76
CA GLN A 684 -1.98 -7.66 35.69
C GLN A 684 -1.62 -9.15 35.76
N LYS A 685 -2.64 -10.00 35.76
CA LYS A 685 -2.50 -11.46 35.89
C LYS A 685 -2.78 -12.15 34.56
N TYR A 686 -1.85 -12.97 34.11
CA TYR A 686 -1.91 -13.68 32.84
C TYR A 686 -1.79 -15.19 33.06
N ASN A 687 -2.71 -15.96 32.46
CA ASN A 687 -2.61 -17.41 32.46
C ASN A 687 -1.59 -17.85 31.40
N VAL A 688 -0.54 -18.56 31.83
CA VAL A 688 0.47 -19.16 30.96
C VAL A 688 0.44 -20.68 31.10
N SER A 689 0.77 -21.38 30.02
CA SER A 689 0.85 -22.85 30.01
C SER A 689 2.06 -23.33 29.20
N SER A 690 2.23 -24.65 29.14
CA SER A 690 3.24 -25.30 28.30
C SER A 690 2.86 -25.42 26.83
N ASP A 691 1.62 -25.12 26.48
CA ASP A 691 1.05 -25.43 25.15
C ASP A 691 1.54 -24.47 24.07
N GLY A 692 2.12 -23.34 24.45
CA GLY A 692 2.66 -22.35 23.52
C GLY A 692 3.06 -21.06 24.21
N TYR A 693 3.73 -20.18 23.46
CA TYR A 693 3.96 -18.80 23.92
C TYR A 693 2.65 -18.02 23.85
N ARG A 694 2.41 -17.21 24.87
CA ARG A 694 1.29 -16.26 24.94
C ARG A 694 1.83 -14.84 25.01
N ARG A 695 1.23 -13.93 24.27
CA ARG A 695 1.56 -12.51 24.35
C ARG A 695 1.05 -11.95 25.68
N ILE A 696 1.90 -11.18 26.35
CA ILE A 696 1.55 -10.33 27.48
C ILE A 696 1.83 -8.89 27.08
N SER A 697 0.91 -7.97 27.39
CA SER A 697 1.03 -6.55 27.05
C SER A 697 0.72 -5.71 28.28
N VAL A 698 1.63 -4.81 28.67
CA VAL A 698 1.44 -3.95 29.84
C VAL A 698 1.64 -2.50 29.49
N LEU A 699 0.72 -1.65 29.96
CA LEU A 699 0.81 -0.22 29.78
C LEU A 699 1.92 0.36 30.67
N TYR A 700 2.77 1.17 30.07
CA TYR A 700 3.93 1.81 30.66
C TYR A 700 3.86 3.32 30.45
N ASP A 701 4.06 4.07 31.52
CA ASP A 701 4.05 5.54 31.53
C ASP A 701 5.39 6.04 32.10
N PRO A 702 6.30 6.58 31.27
CA PRO A 702 7.64 6.99 31.70
C PRO A 702 7.63 8.12 32.73
N GLY A 703 6.62 9.00 32.74
CA GLY A 703 6.53 10.18 33.61
C GLY A 703 7.54 11.29 33.31
N VAL A 704 7.33 12.49 33.89
CA VAL A 704 8.17 13.69 33.67
C VAL A 704 9.45 13.69 34.51
N TRP A 705 10.58 14.11 33.90
CA TRP A 705 11.83 14.42 34.59
C TRP A 705 11.77 15.84 35.18
N GLY A 706 11.69 15.99 36.51
CA GLY A 706 11.82 17.29 37.16
C GLY A 706 11.72 17.24 38.69
N ASP A 707 12.81 17.64 39.36
CA ASP A 707 13.10 18.14 40.72
C ASP A 707 12.24 17.77 41.96
N GLY A 708 11.33 16.83 41.85
CA GLY A 708 10.63 16.19 42.95
C GLY A 708 10.72 14.67 42.78
N GLU A 709 11.48 14.03 43.67
CA GLU A 709 11.59 12.58 43.75
C GLU A 709 10.18 11.94 43.80
N ASN A 710 9.71 11.27 42.73
CA ASN A 710 8.92 10.02 42.84
C ASN A 710 8.37 9.33 41.57
N THR A 711 8.47 9.82 40.34
CA THR A 711 7.66 9.22 39.24
C THR A 711 8.36 8.88 37.93
N ILE A 712 9.68 8.65 37.92
CA ILE A 712 10.34 8.10 36.73
C ILE A 712 10.24 6.58 36.78
N MET A 713 9.53 5.99 35.82
CA MET A 713 9.49 4.55 35.64
C MET A 713 10.80 4.07 35.04
N LYS A 714 11.37 3.01 35.60
CA LYS A 714 12.65 2.45 35.13
C LYS A 714 12.61 0.96 34.86
N THR A 715 11.64 0.27 35.45
CA THR A 715 11.70 -1.19 35.57
C THR A 715 10.38 -1.82 35.18
N LEU A 716 10.46 -2.82 34.30
CA LEU A 716 9.41 -3.81 34.13
C LEU A 716 9.73 -4.99 35.05
N GLU A 717 8.79 -5.38 35.92
CA GLU A 717 8.92 -6.58 36.74
C GLU A 717 7.88 -7.63 36.37
N LEU A 718 8.36 -8.82 36.02
CA LEU A 718 7.57 -10.03 35.87
C LEU A 718 7.69 -10.82 37.17
N ALA A 719 6.58 -10.97 37.90
CA ALA A 719 6.50 -11.77 39.11
C ALA A 719 5.81 -13.11 38.83
N PHE A 720 6.47 -14.19 39.23
CA PHE A 720 6.02 -15.57 39.06
C PHE A 720 5.88 -16.21 40.44
N PHE A 721 4.72 -16.81 40.71
CA PHE A 721 4.47 -17.54 41.94
C PHE A 721 4.77 -19.02 41.70
N SER A 722 5.77 -19.56 42.39
CA SER A 722 6.06 -21.00 42.40
C SER A 722 5.23 -21.70 43.48
N VAL A 723 4.88 -22.96 43.26
CA VAL A 723 4.30 -23.79 44.33
C VAL A 723 5.44 -24.32 45.19
N PRO A 724 5.44 -24.10 46.53
CA PRO A 724 6.61 -24.34 47.39
C PRO A 724 7.09 -25.80 47.59
N ALA A 725 6.68 -26.76 46.77
CA ALA A 725 6.77 -28.18 47.15
C ALA A 725 7.06 -29.17 46.00
N ILE A 726 7.88 -28.82 45.00
CA ILE A 726 8.31 -29.79 43.98
C ILE A 726 9.84 -29.76 43.87
N SER A 727 10.47 -30.93 43.91
CA SER A 727 11.93 -31.14 43.86
C SER A 727 12.59 -30.82 42.51
N ASP A 728 11.81 -30.42 41.52
CA ASP A 728 12.26 -30.16 40.15
C ASP A 728 12.22 -28.66 39.88
N THR A 729 13.30 -28.09 39.34
CA THR A 729 13.35 -26.70 38.84
C THR A 729 12.24 -26.46 37.83
N GLN A 730 11.36 -25.48 38.10
CA GLN A 730 10.37 -25.00 37.14
C GLN A 730 10.93 -23.75 36.46
N ALA A 731 10.62 -23.54 35.19
CA ALA A 731 11.04 -22.34 34.48
C ALA A 731 9.89 -21.64 33.76
N VAL A 732 10.06 -20.33 33.63
CA VAL A 732 9.28 -19.49 32.74
C VAL A 732 10.20 -18.96 31.65
N TYR A 733 9.76 -19.08 30.41
CA TYR A 733 10.47 -18.62 29.24
C TYR A 733 9.80 -17.36 28.72
N PHE A 734 10.60 -16.37 28.37
CA PHE A 734 10.12 -15.18 27.71
C PHE A 734 11.06 -14.72 26.62
N LYS A 735 10.49 -14.09 25.60
CA LYS A 735 11.20 -13.54 24.45
C LYS A 735 10.39 -12.44 23.78
N ASP A 736 10.94 -11.87 22.71
CA ASP A 736 10.26 -10.90 21.85
C ASP A 736 9.76 -9.66 22.60
N ILE A 737 10.62 -9.09 23.46
CA ILE A 737 10.25 -7.92 24.27
C ILE A 737 10.21 -6.69 23.38
N SER A 738 9.06 -6.03 23.30
CA SER A 738 8.84 -4.86 22.44
C SER A 738 8.25 -3.69 23.23
N VAL A 739 8.63 -2.47 22.86
CA VAL A 739 8.14 -1.23 23.46
C VAL A 739 7.53 -0.36 22.36
N THR A 740 6.21 -0.19 22.38
CA THR A 740 5.45 0.46 21.31
C THR A 740 4.71 1.69 21.85
N GLU A 741 4.84 2.81 21.17
CA GLU A 741 4.25 4.09 21.57
C GLU A 741 2.75 4.16 21.19
N VAL A 742 1.89 4.65 22.09
CA VAL A 742 0.43 4.72 21.88
C VAL A 742 -0.19 6.11 22.08
N GLY A 743 0.63 7.14 22.32
CA GLY A 743 0.20 8.54 22.45
C GLY A 743 -0.04 9.02 23.88
N ALA A 744 -0.35 10.31 24.04
CA ALA A 744 -0.68 10.94 25.32
C ALA A 744 -2.06 10.50 25.87
N TRP A 745 -2.18 10.29 27.19
CA TRP A 745 -3.43 9.90 27.83
C TRP A 745 -4.19 11.11 28.39
N LYS A 746 -5.51 11.11 28.22
CA LYS A 746 -6.40 12.03 28.94
C LYS A 746 -6.38 11.66 30.43
N LYS A 747 -5.82 12.55 31.26
CA LYS A 747 -6.04 12.52 32.72
C LYS A 747 -7.49 12.85 33.07
#